data_AF-A0A3D4LP32-F1
#
_entry.id   AF-A0A3D4LP32-F1
#
_cell.length_a   1.000
_cell.length_b   1.000
_cell.length_c   1.000
_cell.angle_alpha   90.00
_cell.angle_beta   90.00
_cell.angle_gamma   90.00
#
_symmetry.space_group_name_H-M   'P 1'
#
loop_
_entity.id
_entity.type
_entity.pdbx_description
1 polymer ?
#
loop_
_entity_poly.entity_id
_entity_poly.type
_entity_poly.pdbx_seq_one_letter_code
_entity_poly.pdbx_strand_id
1 'polypeptide(L)'
;MRKFTKQILASVLSLAMVVSSASGIGIASVKKTANAEEASATATAAPNNIGEERTLPSGFVTRDNGIMRDNMDSAAYMSRMGLGWNYGNSLDQAIDTSKMSDEEKAKVNVKYCETSANNLVLTQKNVDTLKQYGFRNVRIPVAWSNLMDISEDKMTYTINEGYLQRVEQVINYCLNDGMYAIVNIHYDGDWWGQFGDADESVRKQAWARFRQIWTQVSNRYRDYSDRLIFESANEELGDRLNDNWVKRDTNNKTGVLTVDEQYETMNKINQEFVNIVRKSGGNNEKRYLLIAGYSTNIERTCDDRFVMPTDPIKENGVSKLSVSVHYYTPWNYCGGSEYHQVEGGAARLYDWGTDEDIKAMHAELDKMSKFTEQGYGVIIGEYGVQTTAADGIANYIYEMGQYALEKGMIPVLWDNGGWFNRQKNIISYDDVAQAILDMTGAQGIGRKAKVNTGKPLYTEVQDESGLTPVYSWEGKWKKNGGDNETYCEPALTVLSNDGTNDWYYHCNSYGYWAVIYSEALKNVKHLYVRVTCENNDIDSSALQFASAEFKENYPPENGLYDPNEQLKAANSGALENCTNGKETNISAEESWSGKLFSIDEDLLQGKSILWISASNKPVFTKIELFASDAPFPEVSPLPVPPRRTPVPYPSDDVVMPTQSPNPSAPAPTATVPAATTAPVQTAQVPTPSSITVAKGDIVKDKNASYKISNVKSNTVEYKAPLNNKKATVTVPATVKVSGVTYKVTSIAKNAFKNNKKLKKVTIGANITTIGANAFAGCKNLKTVDIKSKKLKSVGKNAFKGIHKKAVFKVPAKKLKAYKKLLNSKAGIKKTMKIKK
;
A
#
# COMPACT_ATOMS: atom_id res chain seq x y z
N MET A 1 -25.79 47.59 67.32
CA MET A 1 -26.12 46.56 68.33
C MET A 1 -27.36 45.81 67.83
N ARG A 2 -27.49 44.47 67.86
CA ARG A 2 -26.63 43.38 68.38
C ARG A 2 -26.50 42.22 67.35
N LYS A 3 -25.33 41.57 67.36
CA LYS A 3 -25.00 40.12 67.15
C LYS A 3 -25.99 39.21 66.38
N PHE A 4 -25.55 38.55 65.30
CA PHE A 4 -24.98 37.17 65.23
C PHE A 4 -25.97 36.09 65.76
N THR A 5 -26.27 34.97 65.09
CA THR A 5 -25.51 34.09 64.15
C THR A 5 -26.56 33.27 63.30
N LYS A 6 -26.33 32.35 62.33
CA LYS A 6 -25.16 31.61 61.79
C LYS A 6 -25.43 31.02 60.36
N GLN A 7 -24.40 31.02 59.49
CA GLN A 7 -23.96 30.10 58.40
C GLN A 7 -24.90 28.98 57.82
N ILE A 8 -24.82 28.56 56.54
CA ILE A 8 -23.94 28.96 55.40
C ILE A 8 -24.58 28.66 54.02
N LEU A 9 -24.02 29.32 52.98
CA LEU A 9 -24.28 29.22 51.53
C LEU A 9 -24.26 27.77 50.98
N ALA A 10 -25.00 27.37 49.92
CA ALA A 10 -25.66 28.06 48.78
C ALA A 10 -24.76 28.38 47.55
N SER A 11 -25.38 28.42 46.36
CA SER A 11 -24.72 28.27 45.05
C SER A 11 -25.17 29.31 44.01
N VAL A 12 -24.27 29.63 43.06
CA VAL A 12 -24.55 29.96 41.64
C VAL A 12 -25.37 31.23 41.25
N LEU A 13 -24.72 32.06 40.41
CA LEU A 13 -25.21 33.05 39.41
C LEU A 13 -26.27 34.13 39.76
N SER A 14 -25.90 35.40 39.53
CA SER A 14 -26.70 36.55 39.01
C SER A 14 -25.92 37.88 39.21
N LEU A 15 -26.19 39.02 38.56
CA LEU A 15 -26.71 39.34 37.21
C LEU A 15 -26.46 40.85 36.93
N ALA A 16 -26.07 41.22 35.69
CA ALA A 16 -26.21 42.52 34.97
C ALA A 16 -26.01 43.92 35.63
N MET A 17 -25.42 44.84 34.83
CA MET A 17 -25.84 46.26 34.59
C MET A 17 -25.82 47.35 35.71
N VAL A 18 -25.64 48.67 35.47
CA VAL A 18 -24.98 49.42 34.37
C VAL A 18 -24.76 50.93 34.74
N VAL A 19 -23.72 51.58 34.16
CA VAL A 19 -23.54 53.05 33.89
C VAL A 19 -23.35 54.10 35.03
N SER A 20 -22.28 54.91 34.84
CA SER A 20 -22.02 56.31 35.30
C SER A 20 -21.84 56.65 36.81
N SER A 21 -21.02 57.65 37.20
CA SER A 21 -19.88 58.34 36.55
C SER A 21 -19.13 59.27 37.53
N ALA A 22 -17.82 59.50 37.31
CA ALA A 22 -17.00 60.62 37.84
C ALA A 22 -16.73 60.65 39.37
N SER A 23 -15.60 61.19 39.88
CA SER A 23 -14.37 61.74 39.24
C SER A 23 -13.15 61.81 40.19
N GLY A 24 -11.94 61.77 39.62
CA GLY A 24 -10.66 62.17 40.24
C GLY A 24 -9.82 61.03 40.84
N ILE A 25 -8.47 61.04 40.83
CA ILE A 25 -7.41 61.91 40.26
C ILE A 25 -6.21 60.97 39.96
N GLY A 26 -5.33 61.09 38.96
CA GLY A 26 -5.17 61.97 37.78
C GLY A 26 -4.46 61.14 36.68
N ILE A 27 -3.52 61.58 35.82
CA ILE A 27 -2.89 62.86 35.43
C ILE A 27 -2.68 62.77 33.89
N ALA A 28 -2.61 63.89 33.14
CA ALA A 28 -2.75 63.89 31.67
C ALA A 28 -1.53 64.38 30.84
N SER A 29 -1.71 64.35 29.50
CA SER A 29 -1.01 65.08 28.41
C SER A 29 0.41 64.69 27.94
N VAL A 30 0.51 63.54 27.25
CA VAL A 30 0.94 63.35 25.84
C VAL A 30 1.98 64.31 25.18
N LYS A 31 3.10 63.74 24.70
CA LYS A 31 3.84 63.99 23.41
C LYS A 31 5.08 63.05 23.35
N LYS A 32 5.61 62.55 22.22
CA LYS A 32 5.23 62.59 20.79
C LYS A 32 5.95 61.45 19.99
N THR A 33 5.27 60.79 19.04
CA THR A 33 5.77 60.09 17.81
C THR A 33 7.07 59.23 17.78
N ALA A 34 6.94 57.98 17.31
CA ALA A 34 7.85 57.30 16.37
C ALA A 34 7.08 56.20 15.58
N ASN A 35 7.58 55.78 14.40
CA ASN A 35 6.88 54.90 13.45
C ASN A 35 6.63 53.47 13.97
N ALA A 36 5.61 52.82 13.40
CA ALA A 36 5.46 51.37 13.35
C ALA A 36 5.15 50.94 11.91
N GLU A 37 6.18 50.49 11.20
CA GLU A 37 6.11 49.78 9.92
C GLU A 37 6.72 48.39 10.12
N GLU A 38 6.22 47.41 9.36
CA GLU A 38 6.65 46.00 9.33
C GLU A 38 6.44 45.19 10.64
N ALA A 39 5.96 43.94 10.62
CA ALA A 39 5.40 43.17 9.51
C ALA A 39 4.17 42.37 9.99
N SER A 40 3.08 42.45 9.21
CA SER A 40 2.00 41.47 9.30
C SER A 40 2.44 40.20 8.59
N ALA A 41 2.78 39.16 9.33
CA ALA A 41 3.04 37.83 8.77
C ALA A 41 1.72 37.18 8.36
N THR A 42 1.21 37.56 7.18
CA THR A 42 0.12 36.84 6.52
C THR A 42 0.51 35.39 6.33
N ALA A 43 -0.37 34.46 6.71
CA ALA A 43 -0.20 33.06 6.38
C ALA A 43 -0.40 32.91 4.87
N THR A 44 0.70 32.91 4.12
CA THR A 44 0.70 32.55 2.69
C THR A 44 0.23 31.11 2.57
N ALA A 45 -0.75 30.85 1.70
CA ALA A 45 -1.13 29.49 1.34
C ALA A 45 0.10 28.71 0.86
N ALA A 46 0.09 27.39 1.03
CA ALA A 46 1.09 26.55 0.38
C ALA A 46 0.95 26.72 -1.15
N PRO A 47 2.05 26.73 -1.92
CA PRO A 47 1.93 26.82 -3.37
C PRO A 47 1.23 25.56 -3.89
N ASN A 48 -0.01 25.73 -4.34
CA ASN A 48 -0.78 24.69 -5.00
C ASN A 48 -0.12 24.36 -6.34
N ASN A 49 0.04 23.07 -6.67
CA ASN A 49 0.59 22.65 -7.96
C ASN A 49 -0.36 22.88 -9.14
N ILE A 50 -1.64 23.19 -8.87
CA ILE A 50 -2.62 23.63 -9.89
C ILE A 50 -2.41 25.13 -10.15
N GLY A 51 -2.09 25.49 -11.39
CA GLY A 51 -2.08 26.87 -11.89
C GLY A 51 -3.18 27.12 -12.92
N GLU A 52 -2.98 28.17 -13.73
CA GLU A 52 -3.85 28.43 -14.88
C GLU A 52 -3.76 27.32 -15.93
N GLU A 53 -4.87 27.12 -16.63
CA GLU A 53 -5.01 26.12 -17.69
C GLU A 53 -4.24 26.53 -18.95
N ARG A 54 -3.38 25.64 -19.45
CA ARG A 54 -2.62 25.86 -20.68
C ARG A 54 -2.56 24.61 -21.55
N THR A 55 -2.41 24.80 -22.85
CA THR A 55 -2.18 23.72 -23.81
C THR A 55 -0.69 23.42 -23.94
N LEU A 56 -0.30 22.15 -23.83
CA LEU A 56 1.04 21.66 -24.10
C LEU A 56 1.35 21.62 -25.62
N PRO A 57 2.62 21.55 -26.04
CA PRO A 57 2.99 21.35 -27.45
C PRO A 57 2.40 20.07 -28.08
N SER A 58 2.08 19.07 -27.25
CA SER A 58 1.37 17.83 -27.61
C SER A 58 -0.15 18.01 -27.80
N GLY A 59 -0.68 19.22 -27.61
CA GLY A 59 -2.11 19.53 -27.74
C GLY A 59 -2.96 19.22 -26.50
N PHE A 60 -2.39 18.60 -25.47
CA PHE A 60 -3.11 18.28 -24.23
C PHE A 60 -3.26 19.50 -23.32
N VAL A 61 -4.38 19.55 -22.59
CA VAL A 61 -4.64 20.57 -21.57
C VAL A 61 -3.99 20.15 -20.25
N THR A 62 -3.20 21.06 -19.66
CA THR A 62 -2.60 20.90 -18.34
C THR A 62 -2.91 22.10 -17.44
N ARG A 63 -3.09 21.82 -16.15
CA ARG A 63 -3.07 22.80 -15.06
C ARG A 63 -1.85 22.63 -14.15
N ASP A 64 -0.95 21.67 -14.41
CA ASP A 64 0.26 21.48 -13.61
C ASP A 64 1.21 22.66 -13.79
N ASN A 65 1.56 23.37 -12.72
CA ASN A 65 2.41 24.56 -12.79
C ASN A 65 3.92 24.28 -12.58
N GLY A 66 4.33 23.01 -12.52
CA GLY A 66 5.75 22.65 -12.36
C GLY A 66 6.35 22.96 -10.98
N ILE A 67 5.57 23.35 -9.97
CA ILE A 67 6.15 23.72 -8.66
C ILE A 67 6.56 22.49 -7.83
N MET A 68 7.76 22.55 -7.26
CA MET A 68 8.25 21.56 -6.30
C MET A 68 8.08 22.08 -4.87
N ARG A 69 7.28 21.42 -4.03
CA ARG A 69 7.13 21.75 -2.60
C ARG A 69 8.31 21.13 -1.85
N ASP A 70 9.34 21.93 -1.66
CA ASP A 70 10.65 21.50 -1.18
C ASP A 70 10.82 21.55 0.35
N ASN A 71 9.89 22.20 1.05
CA ASN A 71 9.83 22.26 2.51
C ASN A 71 9.17 21.04 3.18
N MET A 72 8.89 19.97 2.44
CA MET A 72 8.08 18.83 2.89
C MET A 72 8.93 17.55 3.07
N ASP A 73 8.83 16.93 4.25
CA ASP A 73 9.41 15.60 4.49
C ASP A 73 8.53 14.48 3.89
N SER A 74 9.09 13.27 3.78
CA SER A 74 8.38 12.15 3.14
C SER A 74 7.13 11.71 3.91
N ALA A 75 7.04 11.89 5.24
CA ALA A 75 5.82 11.55 5.98
C ALA A 75 4.72 12.60 5.75
N ALA A 76 5.08 13.89 5.71
CA ALA A 76 4.18 14.98 5.36
C ALA A 76 3.75 14.98 3.88
N TYR A 77 4.56 14.38 3.01
CA TYR A 77 4.23 14.17 1.60
C TYR A 77 3.31 12.95 1.41
N MET A 78 3.64 11.79 2.02
CA MET A 78 2.76 10.61 2.03
C MET A 78 1.36 10.99 2.55
N SER A 79 1.23 11.70 3.67
CA SER A 79 -0.09 12.01 4.27
C SER A 79 -1.04 12.82 3.37
N ARG A 80 -0.56 13.43 2.29
CA ARG A 80 -1.36 14.11 1.25
C ARG A 80 -1.75 13.23 0.06
N MET A 81 -1.05 12.10 -0.16
CA MET A 81 -1.29 11.20 -1.28
C MET A 81 -2.55 10.33 -1.15
N GLY A 82 -3.08 10.15 0.07
CA GLY A 82 -4.35 9.49 0.36
C GLY A 82 -4.52 8.08 -0.23
N LEU A 83 -5.77 7.63 -0.40
CA LEU A 83 -6.08 6.39 -1.11
C LEU A 83 -5.78 6.54 -2.62
N GLY A 84 -5.12 5.54 -3.19
CA GLY A 84 -4.76 5.46 -4.61
C GLY A 84 -5.54 4.42 -5.41
N TRP A 85 -5.43 4.50 -6.73
CA TRP A 85 -6.04 3.57 -7.69
C TRP A 85 -5.06 3.25 -8.83
N ASN A 86 -4.94 1.99 -9.25
CA ASN A 86 -4.12 1.58 -10.39
C ASN A 86 -4.92 1.63 -11.69
N TYR A 87 -4.31 2.18 -12.74
CA TYR A 87 -4.78 2.07 -14.11
C TYR A 87 -4.32 0.74 -14.74
N GLY A 88 -4.70 -0.39 -14.12
CA GLY A 88 -4.23 -1.73 -14.49
C GLY A 88 -4.86 -2.28 -15.77
N ASN A 89 -4.27 -3.36 -16.28
CA ASN A 89 -4.62 -4.06 -17.52
C ASN A 89 -4.86 -3.10 -18.71
N SER A 90 -3.98 -2.10 -18.86
CA SER A 90 -4.09 -1.01 -19.82
C SER A 90 -2.74 -0.71 -20.49
N LEU A 91 -2.00 0.32 -20.07
CA LEU A 91 -0.69 0.69 -20.65
C LEU A 91 0.44 -0.27 -20.24
N ASP A 92 0.19 -1.13 -19.27
CA ASP A 92 1.00 -2.25 -18.79
C ASP A 92 0.97 -3.51 -19.68
N GLN A 93 0.10 -3.56 -20.68
CA GLN A 93 -0.07 -4.76 -21.50
C GLN A 93 1.02 -4.89 -22.56
N ALA A 94 2.08 -5.65 -22.26
CA ALA A 94 3.18 -5.94 -23.18
C ALA A 94 2.73 -6.86 -24.34
N ILE A 95 2.70 -6.33 -25.57
CA ILE A 95 2.14 -7.02 -26.74
C ILE A 95 3.16 -7.96 -27.41
N ASP A 96 2.86 -9.26 -27.46
CA ASP A 96 3.70 -10.23 -28.16
C ASP A 96 3.42 -10.30 -29.67
N THR A 97 4.04 -9.40 -30.41
CA THR A 97 3.97 -9.36 -31.88
C THR A 97 4.68 -10.54 -32.57
N SER A 98 5.47 -11.37 -31.86
CA SER A 98 6.21 -12.48 -32.47
C SER A 98 5.31 -13.61 -32.99
N LYS A 99 4.12 -13.75 -32.40
CA LYS A 99 3.10 -14.77 -32.74
C LYS A 99 2.03 -14.26 -33.70
N MET A 100 2.05 -12.97 -34.05
CA MET A 100 1.05 -12.31 -34.89
C MET A 100 1.37 -12.46 -36.38
N SER A 101 0.35 -12.59 -37.23
CA SER A 101 0.46 -12.36 -38.67
C SER A 101 0.81 -10.90 -38.98
N ASP A 102 1.32 -10.61 -40.18
CA ASP A 102 1.68 -9.23 -40.54
C ASP A 102 0.44 -8.31 -40.66
N GLU A 103 -0.72 -8.88 -40.98
CA GLU A 103 -2.02 -8.20 -40.96
C GLU A 103 -2.51 -7.86 -39.55
N GLU A 104 -2.11 -8.62 -38.53
CA GLU A 104 -2.34 -8.28 -37.12
C GLU A 104 -1.33 -7.26 -36.62
N LYS A 105 -0.04 -7.43 -36.94
CA LYS A 105 1.02 -6.45 -36.62
C LYS A 105 0.69 -5.05 -37.14
N ALA A 106 0.14 -4.96 -38.36
CA ALA A 106 -0.29 -3.70 -38.96
C ALA A 106 -1.43 -2.98 -38.21
N LYS A 107 -2.15 -3.67 -37.32
CA LYS A 107 -3.20 -3.09 -36.45
C LYS A 107 -2.63 -2.62 -35.11
N VAL A 108 -1.44 -3.07 -34.70
CA VAL A 108 -0.83 -2.73 -33.41
C VAL A 108 -0.40 -1.27 -33.41
N ASN A 109 -1.02 -0.50 -32.53
CA ASN A 109 -0.81 0.93 -32.31
C ASN A 109 -1.05 1.24 -30.81
N VAL A 110 -0.79 2.47 -30.38
CA VAL A 110 -0.86 2.87 -28.95
C VAL A 110 -2.19 2.48 -28.30
N LYS A 111 -3.32 2.72 -28.98
CA LYS A 111 -4.64 2.33 -28.49
C LYS A 111 -4.83 0.82 -28.46
N TYR A 112 -4.36 0.09 -29.47
CA TYR A 112 -4.44 -1.38 -29.48
C TYR A 112 -3.71 -1.98 -28.26
N CYS A 113 -2.51 -1.47 -27.94
CA CYS A 113 -1.79 -1.88 -26.74
C CYS A 113 -2.58 -1.56 -25.47
N GLU A 114 -3.08 -0.33 -25.35
CA GLU A 114 -3.82 0.14 -24.16
C GLU A 114 -5.17 -0.58 -23.93
N THR A 115 -5.77 -1.16 -24.98
CA THR A 115 -7.07 -1.85 -24.90
C THR A 115 -6.98 -3.37 -25.10
N SER A 116 -5.79 -3.97 -25.13
CA SER A 116 -5.64 -5.40 -25.49
C SER A 116 -6.27 -6.37 -24.48
N ALA A 117 -6.40 -5.96 -23.22
CA ALA A 117 -7.11 -6.71 -22.17
C ALA A 117 -8.63 -6.41 -22.14
N ASN A 118 -9.22 -6.03 -23.28
CA ASN A 118 -10.62 -5.59 -23.45
C ASN A 118 -11.02 -4.34 -22.63
N ASN A 119 -10.04 -3.63 -22.08
CA ASN A 119 -10.25 -2.43 -21.29
C ASN A 119 -10.50 -1.19 -22.15
N LEU A 120 -11.23 -0.21 -21.59
CA LEU A 120 -11.36 1.12 -22.20
C LEU A 120 -10.21 2.04 -21.81
N VAL A 121 -9.80 2.90 -22.75
CA VAL A 121 -8.81 3.96 -22.54
C VAL A 121 -9.31 4.97 -21.50
N LEU A 122 -8.43 5.43 -20.60
CA LEU A 122 -8.80 6.43 -19.59
C LEU A 122 -9.10 7.79 -20.23
N THR A 123 -10.03 8.53 -19.63
CA THR A 123 -10.42 9.90 -19.97
C THR A 123 -10.35 10.80 -18.74
N GLN A 124 -10.29 12.12 -18.93
CA GLN A 124 -10.38 13.12 -17.85
C GLN A 124 -11.56 12.80 -16.92
N LYS A 125 -12.78 12.64 -17.48
CA LYS A 125 -14.00 12.31 -16.74
C LYS A 125 -13.88 11.08 -15.81
N ASN A 126 -13.09 10.09 -16.17
CA ASN A 126 -12.85 8.94 -15.29
C ASN A 126 -12.07 9.37 -14.03
N VAL A 127 -11.03 10.18 -14.20
CA VAL A 127 -10.23 10.74 -13.11
C VAL A 127 -11.05 11.73 -12.27
N ASP A 128 -11.84 12.61 -12.92
CA ASP A 128 -12.79 13.52 -12.24
C ASP A 128 -13.71 12.73 -11.28
N THR A 129 -14.13 11.53 -11.70
CA THR A 129 -15.00 10.65 -10.93
C THR A 129 -14.24 9.95 -9.79
N LEU A 130 -13.03 9.43 -10.04
CA LEU A 130 -12.17 8.87 -9.00
C LEU A 130 -11.85 9.93 -7.91
N LYS A 131 -11.59 11.18 -8.32
CA LYS A 131 -11.39 12.31 -7.41
C LYS A 131 -12.62 12.56 -6.52
N GLN A 132 -13.82 12.44 -7.07
CA GLN A 132 -15.09 12.56 -6.33
C GLN A 132 -15.33 11.39 -5.35
N TYR A 133 -14.90 10.16 -5.66
CA TYR A 133 -14.86 9.04 -4.69
C TYR A 133 -13.85 9.26 -3.56
N GLY A 134 -13.02 10.31 -3.66
CA GLY A 134 -12.06 10.70 -2.64
C GLY A 134 -10.66 10.16 -2.87
N PHE A 135 -10.40 9.42 -3.96
CA PHE A 135 -9.04 9.06 -4.35
C PHE A 135 -8.16 10.32 -4.49
N ARG A 136 -6.85 10.14 -4.30
CA ARG A 136 -5.87 11.22 -4.28
C ARG A 136 -4.65 10.95 -5.16
N ASN A 137 -4.40 9.71 -5.54
CA ASN A 137 -3.35 9.36 -6.51
C ASN A 137 -3.83 8.30 -7.52
N VAL A 138 -3.23 8.30 -8.71
CA VAL A 138 -3.35 7.23 -9.70
C VAL A 138 -1.97 6.66 -9.99
N ARG A 139 -1.83 5.33 -9.95
CA ARG A 139 -0.66 4.62 -10.46
C ARG A 139 -0.92 4.18 -11.89
N ILE A 140 0.02 4.51 -12.76
CA ILE A 140 -0.02 4.31 -14.21
C ILE A 140 1.08 3.27 -14.51
N PRO A 141 0.77 1.97 -14.49
CA PRO A 141 1.73 0.94 -14.87
C PRO A 141 1.94 0.97 -16.40
N VAL A 142 3.18 0.79 -16.86
CA VAL A 142 3.53 0.96 -18.30
C VAL A 142 4.52 -0.09 -18.82
N ALA A 143 4.17 -0.72 -19.94
CA ALA A 143 5.02 -1.56 -20.77
C ALA A 143 5.63 -0.74 -21.92
N TRP A 144 6.79 -0.12 -21.66
CA TRP A 144 7.46 0.80 -22.59
C TRP A 144 8.03 0.17 -23.86
N SER A 145 8.28 -1.14 -23.87
CA SER A 145 8.77 -1.88 -25.05
C SER A 145 7.71 -2.01 -26.15
N ASN A 146 6.44 -1.70 -25.87
CA ASN A 146 5.38 -1.58 -26.88
C ASN A 146 5.74 -0.53 -27.94
N LEU A 147 5.78 -0.95 -29.21
CA LEU A 147 6.11 -0.11 -30.38
C LEU A 147 7.51 0.55 -30.34
N MET A 148 8.38 0.13 -29.43
CA MET A 148 9.75 0.63 -29.29
C MET A 148 10.59 0.29 -30.52
N ASP A 149 11.40 1.23 -31.00
CA ASP A 149 12.43 0.96 -32.00
C ASP A 149 13.66 0.36 -31.31
N ILE A 150 13.93 -0.92 -31.60
CA ILE A 150 14.92 -1.77 -30.93
C ILE A 150 15.93 -2.29 -31.94
N SER A 151 17.22 -2.04 -31.67
CA SER A 151 18.35 -2.59 -32.43
C SER A 151 19.38 -3.09 -31.41
N GLU A 152 19.31 -4.36 -31.06
CA GLU A 152 20.12 -4.95 -29.97
C GLU A 152 21.62 -5.07 -30.32
N ASP A 153 21.93 -5.13 -31.62
CA ASP A 153 23.27 -5.05 -32.21
C ASP A 153 23.93 -3.67 -31.99
N LYS A 154 23.13 -2.59 -32.02
CA LYS A 154 23.55 -1.20 -31.76
C LYS A 154 23.30 -0.78 -30.31
N MET A 155 22.62 -1.63 -29.53
CA MET A 155 22.10 -1.35 -28.20
C MET A 155 21.24 -0.08 -28.13
N THR A 156 20.40 0.19 -29.13
CA THR A 156 19.47 1.33 -29.15
C THR A 156 18.04 0.91 -28.85
N TYR A 157 17.36 1.67 -27.98
CA TYR A 157 16.03 1.36 -27.44
C TYR A 157 15.19 2.65 -27.35
N THR A 158 14.60 3.08 -28.47
CA THR A 158 13.86 4.35 -28.58
C THR A 158 12.36 4.14 -28.34
N ILE A 159 11.82 4.75 -27.28
CA ILE A 159 10.38 4.65 -26.94
C ILE A 159 9.56 5.32 -28.05
N ASN A 160 8.43 4.70 -28.40
CA ASN A 160 7.50 5.28 -29.37
C ASN A 160 6.93 6.62 -28.88
N GLU A 161 7.02 7.66 -29.73
CA GLU A 161 6.56 9.01 -29.42
C GLU A 161 5.07 9.05 -29.02
N GLY A 162 4.23 8.25 -29.68
CA GLY A 162 2.80 8.16 -29.34
C GLY A 162 2.55 7.54 -27.96
N TYR A 163 3.43 6.66 -27.48
CA TYR A 163 3.36 6.08 -26.14
C TYR A 163 3.75 7.11 -25.07
N LEU A 164 4.81 7.89 -25.32
CA LEU A 164 5.18 9.03 -24.47
C LEU A 164 4.03 10.07 -24.42
N GLN A 165 3.40 10.37 -25.55
CA GLN A 165 2.25 11.28 -25.58
C GLN A 165 1.02 10.72 -24.87
N ARG A 166 0.71 9.42 -24.99
CA ARG A 166 -0.44 8.84 -24.29
C ARG A 166 -0.22 8.76 -22.78
N VAL A 167 0.98 8.40 -22.32
CA VAL A 167 1.33 8.46 -20.89
C VAL A 167 1.32 9.92 -20.40
N GLU A 168 1.82 10.89 -21.17
CA GLU A 168 1.66 12.32 -20.85
C GLU A 168 0.19 12.73 -20.65
N GLN A 169 -0.71 12.26 -21.51
CA GLN A 169 -2.13 12.56 -21.43
C GLN A 169 -2.76 12.02 -20.13
N VAL A 170 -2.44 10.78 -19.76
CA VAL A 170 -2.95 10.14 -18.52
C VAL A 170 -2.36 10.79 -17.26
N ILE A 171 -1.08 11.17 -17.27
CA ILE A 171 -0.46 11.98 -16.20
C ILE A 171 -1.24 13.29 -16.04
N ASN A 172 -1.51 14.01 -17.13
CA ASN A 172 -2.18 15.31 -17.07
C ASN A 172 -3.62 15.24 -16.58
N TYR A 173 -4.38 14.17 -16.89
CA TYR A 173 -5.71 13.98 -16.29
C TYR A 173 -5.67 13.99 -14.76
N CYS A 174 -4.65 13.35 -14.17
CA CYS A 174 -4.43 13.33 -12.73
C CYS A 174 -4.04 14.71 -12.18
N LEU A 175 -3.10 15.38 -12.84
CA LEU A 175 -2.58 16.68 -12.39
C LEU A 175 -3.61 17.81 -12.54
N ASN A 176 -4.52 17.73 -13.51
CA ASN A 176 -5.62 18.69 -13.70
C ASN A 176 -6.57 18.76 -12.51
N ASP A 177 -6.82 17.62 -11.86
CA ASP A 177 -7.56 17.51 -10.60
C ASP A 177 -6.69 17.76 -9.36
N GLY A 178 -5.39 17.99 -9.52
CA GLY A 178 -4.43 18.00 -8.43
C GLY A 178 -4.30 16.66 -7.70
N MET A 179 -4.57 15.54 -8.38
CA MET A 179 -4.16 14.22 -7.92
C MET A 179 -2.66 14.00 -8.17
N TYR A 180 -2.08 13.03 -7.49
CA TYR A 180 -0.72 12.55 -7.76
C TYR A 180 -0.75 11.49 -8.88
N ALA A 181 0.32 11.41 -9.67
CA ALA A 181 0.52 10.39 -10.70
C ALA A 181 1.80 9.60 -10.37
N ILE A 182 1.74 8.27 -10.40
CA ILE A 182 2.91 7.38 -10.24
C ILE A 182 3.13 6.66 -11.57
N VAL A 183 4.33 6.75 -12.15
CA VAL A 183 4.66 6.12 -13.44
C VAL A 183 5.87 5.21 -13.26
N ASN A 184 5.80 3.99 -13.81
CA ASN A 184 6.83 2.96 -13.61
C ASN A 184 7.34 2.34 -14.92
N ILE A 185 8.19 1.31 -14.81
CA ILE A 185 8.26 0.24 -15.80
C ILE A 185 7.56 -0.97 -15.18
N HIS A 186 6.49 -1.46 -15.79
CA HIS A 186 5.74 -2.62 -15.32
C HIS A 186 6.35 -3.92 -15.87
N TYR A 187 5.59 -5.01 -15.89
CA TYR A 187 5.87 -6.12 -16.78
C TYR A 187 5.99 -5.62 -18.23
N ASP A 188 7.15 -5.84 -18.84
CA ASP A 188 7.53 -5.24 -20.13
C ASP A 188 8.00 -6.29 -21.16
N GLY A 189 7.43 -7.50 -21.09
CA GLY A 189 7.77 -8.61 -22.00
C GLY A 189 9.00 -9.43 -21.58
N ASP A 190 9.15 -9.70 -20.28
CA ASP A 190 10.14 -10.57 -19.62
C ASP A 190 11.64 -10.23 -19.82
N TRP A 191 12.00 -9.14 -20.49
CA TRP A 191 13.42 -8.79 -20.69
C TRP A 191 14.19 -8.58 -19.37
N TRP A 192 13.52 -8.40 -18.23
CA TRP A 192 14.16 -8.42 -16.91
C TRP A 192 14.95 -9.70 -16.61
N GLY A 193 14.56 -10.85 -17.18
CA GLY A 193 15.32 -12.10 -17.10
C GLY A 193 16.70 -12.03 -17.78
N GLN A 194 16.92 -11.07 -18.69
CA GLN A 194 18.24 -10.81 -19.30
C GLN A 194 19.27 -10.35 -18.28
N PHE A 195 18.88 -9.78 -17.12
CA PHE A 195 19.84 -9.39 -16.08
C PHE A 195 20.55 -10.59 -15.42
N GLY A 196 19.88 -11.74 -15.36
CA GLY A 196 20.43 -12.97 -14.82
C GLY A 196 20.92 -13.98 -15.85
N ASP A 197 20.84 -13.67 -17.14
CA ASP A 197 21.35 -14.54 -18.20
C ASP A 197 22.84 -14.91 -17.98
N ALA A 198 23.25 -16.09 -18.46
CA ALA A 198 24.65 -16.54 -18.38
C ALA A 198 25.59 -15.70 -19.27
N ASP A 199 25.10 -15.16 -20.39
CA ASP A 199 25.90 -14.36 -21.32
C ASP A 199 26.02 -12.89 -20.85
N GLU A 200 27.25 -12.38 -20.77
CA GLU A 200 27.51 -11.00 -20.37
C GLU A 200 27.06 -9.97 -21.42
N SER A 201 26.92 -10.36 -22.69
CA SER A 201 26.37 -9.52 -23.75
C SER A 201 24.86 -9.29 -23.59
N VAL A 202 24.11 -10.34 -23.23
CA VAL A 202 22.67 -10.25 -22.89
C VAL A 202 22.48 -9.38 -21.63
N ARG A 203 23.29 -9.60 -20.58
CA ARG A 203 23.28 -8.72 -19.39
C ARG A 203 23.57 -7.25 -19.74
N LYS A 204 24.39 -6.96 -20.76
CA LYS A 204 24.65 -5.58 -21.23
C LYS A 204 23.47 -4.98 -21.99
N GLN A 205 22.72 -5.78 -22.76
CA GLN A 205 21.48 -5.33 -23.43
C GLN A 205 20.43 -4.87 -22.41
N ALA A 206 20.18 -5.67 -21.36
CA ALA A 206 19.29 -5.28 -20.25
C ALA A 206 19.67 -3.92 -19.63
N TRP A 207 20.96 -3.74 -19.30
CA TRP A 207 21.48 -2.47 -18.78
C TRP A 207 21.34 -1.31 -19.77
N ALA A 208 21.51 -1.54 -21.07
CA ALA A 208 21.36 -0.51 -22.10
C ALA A 208 19.89 -0.10 -22.30
N ARG A 209 18.96 -1.07 -22.29
CA ARG A 209 17.51 -0.88 -22.39
C ARG A 209 16.98 -0.11 -21.17
N PHE A 210 17.25 -0.59 -19.96
CA PHE A 210 16.86 0.07 -18.71
C PHE A 210 17.32 1.55 -18.64
N ARG A 211 18.60 1.80 -18.98
CA ARG A 211 19.15 3.17 -19.01
C ARG A 211 18.45 4.07 -20.02
N GLN A 212 18.16 3.55 -21.22
CA GLN A 212 17.53 4.35 -22.27
C GLN A 212 16.06 4.63 -21.99
N ILE A 213 15.30 3.66 -21.45
CA ILE A 213 13.92 3.89 -21.01
C ILE A 213 13.89 5.01 -19.96
N TRP A 214 14.62 4.85 -18.86
CA TRP A 214 14.62 5.85 -17.79
C TRP A 214 15.19 7.20 -18.20
N THR A 215 16.15 7.26 -19.13
CA THR A 215 16.66 8.54 -19.66
C THR A 215 15.57 9.27 -20.47
N GLN A 216 14.84 8.56 -21.33
CA GLN A 216 13.76 9.15 -22.15
C GLN A 216 12.58 9.59 -21.28
N VAL A 217 12.12 8.74 -20.37
CA VAL A 217 11.03 9.03 -19.41
C VAL A 217 11.40 10.23 -18.52
N SER A 218 12.60 10.24 -17.94
CA SER A 218 13.07 11.36 -17.10
C SER A 218 13.13 12.67 -17.89
N ASN A 219 13.67 12.65 -19.11
CA ASN A 219 13.79 13.84 -19.94
C ASN A 219 12.44 14.37 -20.45
N ARG A 220 11.49 13.48 -20.81
CA ARG A 220 10.15 13.85 -21.28
C ARG A 220 9.36 14.56 -20.18
N TYR A 221 9.26 13.95 -18.99
CA TYR A 221 8.44 14.47 -17.90
C TYR A 221 9.24 15.29 -16.89
N ARG A 222 10.39 15.84 -17.30
CA ARG A 222 11.36 16.49 -16.40
C ARG A 222 10.74 17.61 -15.57
N ASP A 223 9.94 18.46 -16.20
CA ASP A 223 9.55 19.77 -15.66
C ASP A 223 8.14 19.80 -15.01
N TYR A 224 7.49 18.64 -14.88
CA TYR A 224 6.24 18.50 -14.11
C TYR A 224 6.48 18.68 -12.60
N SER A 225 5.44 19.10 -11.86
CA SER A 225 5.48 19.35 -10.42
C SER A 225 5.78 18.11 -9.56
N ASP A 226 5.86 18.29 -8.24
CA ASP A 226 6.13 17.18 -7.31
C ASP A 226 4.99 16.15 -7.18
N ARG A 227 3.84 16.37 -7.82
CA ARG A 227 2.74 15.41 -7.87
C ARG A 227 3.00 14.26 -8.84
N LEU A 228 3.96 14.38 -9.76
CA LEU A 228 4.43 13.26 -10.58
C LEU A 228 5.61 12.54 -9.90
N ILE A 229 5.42 11.24 -9.66
CA ILE A 229 6.36 10.31 -9.02
C ILE A 229 6.83 9.30 -10.08
N PHE A 230 8.11 8.94 -10.06
CA PHE A 230 8.63 7.81 -10.83
C PHE A 230 8.88 6.62 -9.89
N GLU A 231 8.47 5.43 -10.30
CA GLU A 231 8.70 4.15 -9.62
C GLU A 231 9.69 3.30 -10.44
N SER A 232 10.79 2.84 -9.82
CA SER A 232 11.93 2.25 -10.55
C SER A 232 11.59 1.03 -11.42
N ALA A 233 10.66 0.20 -10.97
CA ALA A 233 10.15 -1.02 -11.59
C ALA A 233 8.89 -1.52 -10.84
N ASN A 234 8.22 -2.54 -11.37
CA ASN A 234 7.18 -3.30 -10.68
C ASN A 234 7.80 -4.51 -9.91
N GLU A 235 7.13 -5.66 -9.87
CA GLU A 235 7.58 -6.94 -9.28
C GLU A 235 8.81 -7.58 -9.99
N GLU A 236 9.37 -6.86 -10.97
CA GLU A 236 10.39 -7.31 -11.90
C GLU A 236 11.79 -7.43 -11.29
N LEU A 237 12.05 -6.73 -10.18
CA LEU A 237 13.33 -6.83 -9.47
C LEU A 237 13.24 -7.92 -8.41
N GLY A 238 14.19 -8.85 -8.41
CA GLY A 238 14.26 -9.95 -7.46
C GLY A 238 14.16 -11.28 -8.18
N ASP A 239 13.08 -12.02 -7.94
CA ASP A 239 12.93 -13.38 -8.47
C ASP A 239 12.77 -13.43 -10.00
N ARG A 240 12.24 -12.34 -10.60
CA ARG A 240 12.09 -12.21 -12.07
C ARG A 240 13.38 -11.91 -12.83
N LEU A 241 14.46 -11.55 -12.13
CA LEU A 241 15.78 -11.34 -12.76
C LEU A 241 16.38 -12.62 -13.36
N ASN A 242 15.82 -13.80 -13.06
CA ASN A 242 16.21 -15.09 -13.62
C ASN A 242 15.13 -15.69 -14.57
N ASP A 243 14.08 -14.95 -14.94
CA ASP A 243 12.98 -15.45 -15.80
C ASP A 243 13.46 -15.90 -17.18
N ASN A 244 12.71 -16.81 -17.82
CA ASN A 244 13.01 -17.30 -19.16
C ASN A 244 12.54 -16.29 -20.22
N TRP A 245 13.28 -15.18 -20.30
CA TRP A 245 13.04 -14.06 -21.22
C TRP A 245 12.99 -14.49 -22.69
N VAL A 246 13.70 -15.55 -23.07
CA VAL A 246 13.72 -16.11 -24.43
C VAL A 246 12.38 -16.74 -24.81
N LYS A 247 11.67 -17.36 -23.84
CA LYS A 247 10.33 -17.93 -24.06
C LYS A 247 9.19 -17.01 -23.64
N ARG A 248 9.48 -15.94 -22.89
CA ARG A 248 8.53 -15.14 -22.10
C ARG A 248 7.70 -16.02 -21.18
N ASP A 249 8.43 -16.70 -20.30
CA ASP A 249 7.91 -17.66 -19.33
C ASP A 249 8.42 -17.29 -17.94
N THR A 250 7.48 -16.83 -17.11
CA THR A 250 7.68 -16.34 -15.74
C THR A 250 7.79 -17.47 -14.72
N ASN A 251 7.34 -18.67 -15.06
CA ASN A 251 7.31 -19.82 -14.16
C ASN A 251 8.63 -20.58 -14.20
N ASN A 252 9.21 -20.74 -15.40
CA ASN A 252 10.51 -21.36 -15.59
C ASN A 252 11.64 -20.32 -15.50
N LYS A 253 12.61 -20.56 -14.62
CA LYS A 253 13.80 -19.71 -14.48
C LYS A 253 14.97 -20.29 -15.29
N THR A 254 15.69 -19.46 -16.03
CA THR A 254 16.91 -19.84 -16.79
C THR A 254 18.14 -19.01 -16.42
N GLY A 255 17.97 -17.91 -15.68
CA GLY A 255 19.10 -17.11 -15.19
C GLY A 255 19.93 -17.83 -14.12
N VAL A 256 21.19 -17.41 -13.98
CA VAL A 256 22.23 -18.07 -13.17
C VAL A 256 22.52 -17.36 -11.84
N LEU A 257 21.84 -16.24 -11.53
CA LEU A 257 22.10 -15.49 -10.30
C LEU A 257 21.62 -16.26 -9.08
N THR A 258 22.45 -16.36 -8.05
CA THR A 258 22.00 -16.76 -6.72
C THR A 258 21.12 -15.67 -6.08
N VAL A 259 20.34 -16.02 -5.05
CA VAL A 259 19.45 -15.06 -4.35
C VAL A 259 20.22 -13.84 -3.82
N ASP A 260 21.45 -14.02 -3.32
CA ASP A 260 22.30 -12.90 -2.88
C ASP A 260 22.70 -11.99 -4.07
N GLU A 261 22.99 -12.58 -5.23
CA GLU A 261 23.29 -11.83 -6.45
C GLU A 261 22.05 -11.15 -7.06
N GLN A 262 20.84 -11.70 -6.85
CA GLN A 262 19.57 -11.06 -7.20
C GLN A 262 19.35 -9.79 -6.35
N TYR A 263 19.54 -9.86 -5.03
CA TYR A 263 19.54 -8.66 -4.15
C TYR A 263 20.61 -7.65 -4.56
N GLU A 264 21.85 -8.09 -4.83
CA GLU A 264 22.90 -7.19 -5.30
C GLU A 264 22.55 -6.51 -6.63
N THR A 265 21.96 -7.24 -7.57
CA THR A 265 21.63 -6.75 -8.92
C THR A 265 20.48 -5.76 -8.85
N MET A 266 19.43 -6.06 -8.06
CA MET A 266 18.38 -5.13 -7.68
C MET A 266 18.91 -3.83 -7.08
N ASN A 267 19.77 -3.92 -6.06
CA ASN A 267 20.33 -2.73 -5.40
C ASN A 267 21.11 -1.85 -6.40
N LYS A 268 21.81 -2.47 -7.36
CA LYS A 268 22.49 -1.77 -8.47
C LYS A 268 21.49 -1.10 -9.42
N ILE A 269 20.40 -1.78 -9.81
CA ILE A 269 19.34 -1.26 -10.70
C ILE A 269 18.61 -0.09 -10.04
N ASN A 270 18.17 -0.24 -8.79
CA ASN A 270 17.50 0.82 -8.01
C ASN A 270 18.41 2.04 -7.78
N GLN A 271 19.72 1.86 -7.55
CA GLN A 271 20.66 2.98 -7.47
C GLN A 271 20.86 3.66 -8.84
N GLU A 272 20.94 2.90 -9.93
CA GLU A 272 21.11 3.46 -11.27
C GLU A 272 19.88 4.27 -11.73
N PHE A 273 18.67 3.83 -11.38
CA PHE A 273 17.44 4.61 -11.54
C PHE A 273 17.56 6.00 -10.88
N VAL A 274 17.92 6.05 -9.59
CA VAL A 274 18.10 7.32 -8.87
C VAL A 274 19.21 8.16 -9.53
N ASN A 275 20.30 7.54 -9.99
CA ASN A 275 21.37 8.23 -10.72
C ASN A 275 20.86 8.89 -12.02
N ILE A 276 20.09 8.15 -12.84
CA ILE A 276 19.56 8.63 -14.13
C ILE A 276 18.60 9.81 -13.90
N VAL A 277 17.60 9.62 -13.01
CA VAL A 277 16.58 10.64 -12.76
C VAL A 277 17.22 11.91 -12.22
N ARG A 278 18.05 11.82 -11.15
CA ARG A 278 18.73 12.99 -10.56
C ARG A 278 19.67 13.69 -11.55
N LYS A 279 20.31 12.95 -12.47
CA LYS A 279 21.22 13.50 -13.49
C LYS A 279 20.49 14.25 -14.63
N SER A 280 19.20 13.99 -14.85
CA SER A 280 18.42 14.67 -15.91
C SER A 280 18.11 16.16 -15.60
N GLY A 281 18.33 16.61 -14.37
CA GLY A 281 18.23 18.01 -13.96
C GLY A 281 16.79 18.51 -13.78
N GLY A 282 16.65 19.82 -13.50
CA GLY A 282 15.35 20.45 -13.33
C GLY A 282 14.59 19.87 -12.13
N ASN A 283 13.26 19.72 -12.24
CA ASN A 283 12.46 19.19 -11.13
C ASN A 283 12.83 17.75 -10.75
N ASN A 284 13.44 16.97 -11.65
CA ASN A 284 13.91 15.62 -11.35
C ASN A 284 15.04 15.57 -10.28
N GLU A 285 15.72 16.68 -10.02
CA GLU A 285 16.62 16.82 -8.87
C GLU A 285 15.84 16.70 -7.55
N LYS A 286 14.65 17.32 -7.45
CA LYS A 286 13.79 17.33 -6.26
C LYS A 286 12.57 16.39 -6.34
N ARG A 287 12.44 15.57 -7.39
CA ARG A 287 11.29 14.66 -7.57
C ARG A 287 11.29 13.53 -6.53
N TYR A 288 10.11 13.23 -5.99
CA TYR A 288 9.93 12.05 -5.13
C TYR A 288 10.01 10.79 -5.98
N LEU A 289 10.81 9.81 -5.54
CA LEU A 289 11.05 8.58 -6.27
C LEU A 289 10.60 7.38 -5.43
N LEU A 290 9.91 6.45 -6.07
CA LEU A 290 9.45 5.20 -5.50
C LEU A 290 10.41 4.08 -5.93
N ILE A 291 10.86 3.28 -4.96
CA ILE A 291 11.90 2.28 -5.13
C ILE A 291 11.29 0.89 -4.97
N ALA A 292 11.29 0.10 -6.04
CA ALA A 292 10.76 -1.26 -6.02
C ALA A 292 11.47 -2.14 -4.97
N GLY A 293 10.66 -2.74 -4.08
CA GLY A 293 11.10 -3.78 -3.14
C GLY A 293 11.38 -5.12 -3.82
N TYR A 294 11.79 -6.13 -3.05
CA TYR A 294 12.14 -7.44 -3.62
C TYR A 294 10.91 -8.23 -4.02
N SER A 295 10.71 -8.39 -5.34
CA SER A 295 9.48 -8.85 -5.98
C SER A 295 8.25 -8.07 -5.46
N THR A 296 8.45 -6.82 -5.02
CA THR A 296 7.56 -6.02 -4.12
C THR A 296 7.07 -6.71 -2.83
N ASN A 297 7.47 -7.95 -2.54
CA ASN A 297 7.04 -8.70 -1.38
C ASN A 297 7.59 -8.10 -0.06
N ILE A 298 6.72 -7.91 0.94
CA ILE A 298 7.08 -7.24 2.21
C ILE A 298 8.20 -7.95 2.96
N GLU A 299 8.15 -9.27 3.15
CA GLU A 299 9.16 -10.02 3.90
C GLU A 299 10.54 -9.96 3.21
N ARG A 300 10.57 -10.15 1.89
CA ARG A 300 11.79 -10.09 1.07
C ARG A 300 12.37 -8.67 1.03
N THR A 301 11.51 -7.65 0.93
CA THR A 301 11.91 -6.24 1.01
C THR A 301 12.43 -5.87 2.41
N CYS A 302 11.90 -6.52 3.46
CA CYS A 302 12.37 -6.35 4.84
C CYS A 302 13.65 -7.14 5.18
N ASP A 303 14.25 -7.89 4.24
CA ASP A 303 15.57 -8.50 4.39
C ASP A 303 16.67 -7.42 4.54
N ASP A 304 17.78 -7.73 5.22
CA ASP A 304 18.93 -6.80 5.37
C ASP A 304 19.83 -6.75 4.12
N ARG A 305 19.58 -7.62 3.13
CA ARG A 305 20.19 -7.57 1.79
C ARG A 305 19.53 -6.55 0.85
N PHE A 306 18.28 -6.16 1.09
CA PHE A 306 17.66 -5.04 0.41
C PHE A 306 18.19 -3.71 0.97
N VAL A 307 18.67 -2.81 0.10
CA VAL A 307 19.29 -1.55 0.49
C VAL A 307 18.69 -0.40 -0.30
N MET A 308 18.00 0.52 0.39
CA MET A 308 17.51 1.76 -0.20
C MET A 308 18.68 2.57 -0.82
N PRO A 309 18.54 3.07 -2.06
CA PRO A 309 19.57 3.86 -2.73
C PRO A 309 20.05 5.08 -1.93
N THR A 310 21.28 5.50 -2.22
CA THR A 310 21.79 6.79 -1.79
C THR A 310 21.23 7.88 -2.72
N ASP A 311 20.26 8.65 -2.22
CA ASP A 311 19.86 9.92 -2.82
C ASP A 311 20.98 10.97 -2.59
N PRO A 312 21.48 11.65 -3.65
CA PRO A 312 22.39 12.78 -3.49
C PRO A 312 21.73 14.00 -2.82
N ILE A 313 20.41 14.13 -2.88
CA ILE A 313 19.66 15.24 -2.28
C ILE A 313 19.20 14.88 -0.86
N LYS A 314 19.51 15.76 0.10
CA LYS A 314 19.09 15.65 1.52
C LYS A 314 18.64 17.00 2.06
N GLU A 315 17.64 17.55 1.41
CA GLU A 315 16.98 18.78 1.81
C GLU A 315 16.37 18.62 3.21
N ASN A 316 16.76 19.48 4.15
CA ASN A 316 16.47 19.34 5.58
C ASN A 316 16.78 17.94 6.18
N GLY A 317 17.71 17.19 5.56
CA GLY A 317 18.16 15.85 5.96
C GLY A 317 17.24 14.69 5.61
N VAL A 318 16.10 14.94 4.97
CA VAL A 318 15.13 13.91 4.61
C VAL A 318 15.44 13.39 3.20
N SER A 319 15.30 12.08 3.01
CA SER A 319 15.37 11.44 1.70
C SER A 319 14.05 11.65 0.96
N LYS A 320 14.09 11.98 -0.33
CA LYS A 320 12.91 12.03 -1.21
C LYS A 320 12.59 10.67 -1.85
N LEU A 321 13.14 9.59 -1.30
CA LEU A 321 12.84 8.21 -1.69
C LEU A 321 11.73 7.61 -0.81
N SER A 322 10.87 6.81 -1.43
CA SER A 322 9.91 5.90 -0.78
C SER A 322 10.14 4.48 -1.27
N VAL A 323 9.69 3.46 -0.54
CA VAL A 323 9.74 2.05 -0.97
C VAL A 323 8.37 1.59 -1.48
N SER A 324 8.37 0.78 -2.54
CA SER A 324 7.17 0.12 -3.10
C SER A 324 7.10 -1.33 -2.65
N VAL A 325 5.94 -1.73 -2.15
CA VAL A 325 5.57 -3.12 -1.84
C VAL A 325 4.15 -3.40 -2.33
N HIS A 326 3.79 -4.65 -2.61
CA HIS A 326 2.40 -5.04 -2.92
C HIS A 326 1.83 -5.92 -1.80
N TYR A 327 0.49 -6.02 -1.72
CA TYR A 327 -0.18 -6.83 -0.70
C TYR A 327 -1.40 -7.60 -1.23
N TYR A 328 -1.18 -8.89 -1.48
CA TYR A 328 -2.20 -9.88 -1.87
C TYR A 328 -2.17 -11.11 -0.93
N THR A 329 -1.92 -10.89 0.37
CA THR A 329 -1.87 -11.96 1.39
C THR A 329 -3.22 -12.07 2.11
N PRO A 330 -3.85 -13.26 2.20
CA PRO A 330 -3.33 -14.56 1.74
C PRO A 330 -3.73 -14.84 0.28
N TRP A 331 -2.81 -15.39 -0.52
CA TRP A 331 -2.99 -15.46 -1.98
C TRP A 331 -4.19 -16.31 -2.42
N ASN A 332 -4.47 -17.40 -1.72
CA ASN A 332 -5.66 -18.25 -1.92
C ASN A 332 -7.01 -17.51 -1.77
N TYR A 333 -7.03 -16.37 -1.07
CA TYR A 333 -8.17 -15.44 -1.05
C TYR A 333 -8.03 -14.36 -2.13
N CYS A 334 -6.85 -13.75 -2.23
CA CYS A 334 -6.66 -12.51 -3.00
C CYS A 334 -6.50 -12.72 -4.52
N GLY A 335 -6.01 -13.88 -4.95
CA GLY A 335 -5.72 -14.21 -6.35
C GLY A 335 -5.82 -15.70 -6.69
N GLY A 336 -6.32 -16.53 -5.77
CA GLY A 336 -6.52 -17.96 -5.97
C GLY A 336 -7.81 -18.27 -6.74
N SER A 337 -7.72 -19.19 -7.70
CA SER A 337 -8.86 -19.77 -8.40
C SER A 337 -9.30 -21.13 -7.84
N GLU A 338 -8.58 -21.64 -6.82
CA GLU A 338 -8.80 -22.97 -6.25
C GLU A 338 -9.89 -22.94 -5.16
N TYR A 339 -11.03 -23.57 -5.44
CA TYR A 339 -12.03 -23.90 -4.42
C TYR A 339 -11.50 -25.03 -3.54
N HIS A 340 -11.43 -24.82 -2.24
CA HIS A 340 -11.09 -25.87 -1.28
C HIS A 340 -12.32 -26.74 -0.96
N GLN A 341 -12.12 -28.05 -0.85
CA GLN A 341 -13.15 -28.98 -0.44
C GLN A 341 -13.32 -28.92 1.08
N VAL A 342 -14.56 -28.69 1.55
CA VAL A 342 -14.91 -28.81 2.98
C VAL A 342 -15.32 -30.25 3.26
N GLU A 343 -14.82 -30.86 4.33
CA GLU A 343 -15.16 -32.25 4.65
C GLU A 343 -16.65 -32.36 4.99
N GLY A 344 -17.43 -32.95 4.07
CA GLY A 344 -18.88 -33.10 4.18
C GLY A 344 -19.72 -31.94 3.65
N GLY A 345 -19.17 -31.00 2.87
CA GLY A 345 -19.94 -29.90 2.26
C GLY A 345 -19.41 -29.45 0.90
N ALA A 346 -20.13 -28.54 0.24
CA ALA A 346 -19.74 -28.00 -1.05
C ALA A 346 -18.35 -27.31 -1.05
N ALA A 347 -17.66 -27.33 -2.19
CA ALA A 347 -16.37 -26.66 -2.38
C ALA A 347 -16.53 -25.13 -2.33
N ARG A 348 -15.62 -24.43 -1.64
CA ARG A 348 -15.71 -22.98 -1.38
C ARG A 348 -14.40 -22.28 -1.72
N LEU A 349 -14.47 -21.00 -2.12
CA LEU A 349 -13.31 -20.11 -2.01
C LEU A 349 -12.91 -20.00 -0.53
N TYR A 350 -11.68 -19.60 -0.24
CA TYR A 350 -11.34 -19.23 1.14
C TYR A 350 -12.18 -18.02 1.56
N ASP A 351 -12.64 -18.02 2.81
CA ASP A 351 -13.28 -16.87 3.44
C ASP A 351 -12.25 -16.11 4.29
N TRP A 352 -12.33 -14.78 4.34
CA TRP A 352 -11.40 -13.92 5.07
C TRP A 352 -12.15 -12.93 5.96
N GLY A 353 -11.63 -12.66 7.17
CA GLY A 353 -12.12 -11.59 8.03
C GLY A 353 -12.19 -11.95 9.51
N THR A 354 -11.52 -13.01 9.95
CA THR A 354 -11.38 -13.34 11.38
C THR A 354 -10.43 -12.38 12.09
N ASP A 355 -10.51 -12.31 13.42
CA ASP A 355 -9.55 -11.58 14.25
C ASP A 355 -8.10 -12.05 13.97
N GLU A 356 -7.91 -13.34 13.72
CA GLU A 356 -6.64 -13.94 13.29
C GLU A 356 -6.16 -13.42 11.93
N ASP A 357 -7.02 -13.31 10.92
CA ASP A 357 -6.68 -12.80 9.58
C ASP A 357 -6.27 -11.33 9.63
N ILE A 358 -7.10 -10.50 10.28
CA ILE A 358 -6.88 -9.06 10.44
C ILE A 358 -5.56 -8.81 11.18
N LYS A 359 -5.29 -9.59 12.24
CA LYS A 359 -4.04 -9.57 13.00
C LYS A 359 -2.84 -10.04 12.20
N ALA A 360 -3.00 -11.02 11.30
CA ALA A 360 -1.93 -11.46 10.40
C ALA A 360 -1.57 -10.38 9.38
N MET A 361 -2.58 -9.76 8.76
CA MET A 361 -2.42 -8.60 7.88
C MET A 361 -1.69 -7.45 8.59
N HIS A 362 -2.17 -7.04 9.76
CA HIS A 362 -1.55 -6.00 10.56
C HIS A 362 -0.10 -6.32 10.96
N ALA A 363 0.20 -7.56 11.33
CA ALA A 363 1.55 -8.00 11.69
C ALA A 363 2.52 -8.06 10.50
N GLU A 364 2.02 -8.23 9.27
CA GLU A 364 2.83 -8.11 8.05
C GLU A 364 3.06 -6.65 7.67
N LEU A 365 2.01 -5.83 7.66
CA LEU A 365 2.09 -4.39 7.38
C LEU A 365 3.01 -3.66 8.37
N ASP A 366 3.02 -4.04 9.65
CA ASP A 366 3.90 -3.45 10.67
C ASP A 366 5.41 -3.68 10.41
N LYS A 367 5.80 -4.67 9.59
CA LYS A 367 7.21 -4.88 9.19
C LYS A 367 7.77 -3.64 8.46
N MET A 368 6.91 -2.89 7.76
CA MET A 368 7.28 -1.69 7.02
C MET A 368 7.74 -0.52 7.91
N SER A 369 7.62 -0.62 9.25
CA SER A 369 8.29 0.31 10.17
C SER A 369 9.81 0.36 9.93
N LYS A 370 10.41 -0.70 9.38
CA LYS A 370 11.81 -0.72 8.90
C LYS A 370 12.15 0.48 8.03
N PHE A 371 11.21 0.98 7.22
CA PHE A 371 11.42 2.08 6.28
C PHE A 371 10.95 3.43 6.83
N THR A 372 9.78 3.48 7.48
CA THR A 372 9.25 4.74 8.03
C THR A 372 10.07 5.24 9.23
N GLU A 373 10.61 4.35 10.08
CA GLU A 373 11.56 4.72 11.16
C GLU A 373 12.90 5.25 10.61
N GLN A 374 13.22 4.99 9.34
CA GLN A 374 14.39 5.55 8.65
C GLN A 374 14.09 6.86 7.90
N GLY A 375 12.81 7.29 7.85
CA GLY A 375 12.38 8.52 7.17
C GLY A 375 12.12 8.36 5.67
N TYR A 376 11.94 7.14 5.17
CA TYR A 376 11.42 6.88 3.83
C TYR A 376 9.88 6.80 3.86
N GLY A 377 9.22 7.20 2.77
CA GLY A 377 7.80 6.87 2.58
C GLY A 377 7.59 5.39 2.25
N VAL A 378 6.36 4.91 2.40
CA VAL A 378 5.94 3.56 1.99
C VAL A 378 4.66 3.69 1.17
N ILE A 379 4.71 3.19 -0.07
CA ILE A 379 3.54 3.04 -0.92
C ILE A 379 3.29 1.54 -1.07
N ILE A 380 2.07 1.11 -0.77
CA ILE A 380 1.58 -0.22 -1.10
C ILE A 380 1.02 -0.10 -2.53
N GLY A 381 1.90 -0.27 -3.51
CA GLY A 381 1.67 0.09 -4.92
C GLY A 381 0.53 -0.69 -5.59
N GLU A 382 0.23 -1.88 -5.06
CA GLU A 382 -0.94 -2.68 -5.43
C GLU A 382 -1.46 -3.44 -4.22
N TYR A 383 -2.78 -3.54 -4.11
CA TYR A 383 -3.47 -4.48 -3.22
C TYR A 383 -4.88 -4.74 -3.71
N GLY A 384 -5.49 -5.82 -3.23
CA GLY A 384 -6.92 -6.08 -3.41
C GLY A 384 -7.24 -7.56 -3.48
N VAL A 385 -8.37 -7.86 -4.08
CA VAL A 385 -8.83 -9.21 -4.43
C VAL A 385 -9.07 -9.24 -5.94
N GLN A 386 -8.80 -10.37 -6.60
CA GLN A 386 -8.94 -10.54 -8.06
C GLN A 386 -10.15 -11.39 -8.46
N THR A 387 -11.04 -11.66 -7.50
CA THR A 387 -12.38 -12.25 -7.69
C THR A 387 -13.41 -11.31 -7.06
N THR A 388 -14.66 -11.40 -7.53
CA THR A 388 -15.83 -10.68 -7.00
C THR A 388 -16.74 -11.57 -6.15
N ALA A 389 -16.51 -12.89 -6.17
CA ALA A 389 -17.39 -13.93 -5.63
C ALA A 389 -16.96 -14.50 -4.26
N ALA A 390 -15.94 -13.92 -3.62
CA ALA A 390 -15.48 -14.32 -2.28
C ALA A 390 -16.10 -13.41 -1.21
N ASP A 391 -16.50 -13.95 -0.06
CA ASP A 391 -17.08 -13.13 1.01
C ASP A 391 -16.04 -12.18 1.62
N GLY A 392 -16.52 -11.03 2.09
CA GLY A 392 -15.70 -10.07 2.83
C GLY A 392 -14.78 -9.17 1.98
N ILE A 393 -14.84 -9.18 0.65
CA ILE A 393 -13.95 -8.39 -0.22
C ILE A 393 -13.95 -6.90 0.17
N ALA A 394 -15.12 -6.29 0.35
CA ALA A 394 -15.22 -4.90 0.80
C ALA A 394 -14.62 -4.67 2.20
N ASN A 395 -14.62 -5.68 3.09
CA ASN A 395 -13.95 -5.62 4.39
C ASN A 395 -12.43 -5.76 4.26
N TYR A 396 -11.92 -6.62 3.37
CA TYR A 396 -10.48 -6.72 3.06
C TYR A 396 -9.94 -5.42 2.48
N ILE A 397 -10.65 -4.87 1.48
CA ILE A 397 -10.30 -3.60 0.80
C ILE A 397 -10.28 -2.44 1.80
N TYR A 398 -11.29 -2.39 2.69
CA TYR A 398 -11.37 -1.41 3.77
C TYR A 398 -10.25 -1.58 4.80
N GLU A 399 -10.07 -2.78 5.36
CA GLU A 399 -9.20 -2.97 6.53
C GLU A 399 -7.71 -2.75 6.18
N MET A 400 -7.26 -3.29 5.04
CA MET A 400 -5.89 -3.08 4.57
C MET A 400 -5.64 -1.60 4.28
N GLY A 401 -6.53 -0.96 3.51
CA GLY A 401 -6.39 0.45 3.13
C GLY A 401 -6.44 1.41 4.33
N GLN A 402 -7.43 1.24 5.20
CA GLN A 402 -7.59 2.02 6.42
C GLN A 402 -6.38 1.84 7.36
N TYR A 403 -5.91 0.62 7.58
CA TYR A 403 -4.74 0.38 8.44
C TYR A 403 -3.46 0.96 7.84
N ALA A 404 -3.26 0.84 6.52
CA ALA A 404 -2.13 1.46 5.84
C ALA A 404 -2.12 2.99 6.04
N LEU A 405 -3.27 3.65 5.83
CA LEU A 405 -3.43 5.09 6.06
C LEU A 405 -3.18 5.49 7.52
N GLU A 406 -3.69 4.72 8.49
CA GLU A 406 -3.44 4.93 9.93
C GLU A 406 -1.95 4.80 10.32
N LYS A 407 -1.17 4.02 9.56
CA LYS A 407 0.29 3.88 9.71
C LYS A 407 1.10 4.90 8.90
N GLY A 408 0.45 5.80 8.16
CA GLY A 408 1.11 6.78 7.29
C GLY A 408 1.70 6.16 6.01
N MET A 409 1.20 4.99 5.60
CA MET A 409 1.52 4.31 4.35
C MET A 409 0.40 4.55 3.33
N ILE A 410 0.72 4.42 2.05
CA ILE A 410 -0.17 4.83 0.95
C ILE A 410 -0.68 3.61 0.20
N PRO A 411 -1.91 3.15 0.47
CA PRO A 411 -2.53 2.04 -0.26
C PRO A 411 -3.00 2.50 -1.64
N VAL A 412 -2.68 1.73 -2.68
CA VAL A 412 -3.12 1.97 -4.05
C VAL A 412 -3.86 0.73 -4.55
N LEU A 413 -5.18 0.82 -4.67
CA LEU A 413 -6.04 -0.31 -5.03
C LEU A 413 -5.67 -0.80 -6.43
N TRP A 414 -5.49 -2.11 -6.61
CA TRP A 414 -5.34 -2.71 -7.93
C TRP A 414 -6.70 -2.81 -8.62
N ASP A 415 -6.79 -2.30 -9.84
CA ASP A 415 -7.99 -2.39 -10.66
C ASP A 415 -7.62 -2.71 -12.12
N ASN A 416 -7.94 -3.94 -12.51
CA ASN A 416 -7.77 -4.47 -13.86
C ASN A 416 -8.96 -4.12 -14.79
N GLY A 417 -9.89 -3.26 -14.36
CA GLY A 417 -11.14 -2.92 -15.04
C GLY A 417 -12.39 -3.46 -14.34
N GLY A 418 -12.24 -4.33 -13.34
CA GLY A 418 -13.36 -4.88 -12.55
C GLY A 418 -13.98 -3.89 -11.57
N TRP A 419 -13.18 -3.05 -10.90
CA TRP A 419 -13.67 -2.20 -9.80
C TRP A 419 -14.27 -0.89 -10.29
N PHE A 420 -13.62 -0.17 -11.21
CA PHE A 420 -14.13 1.08 -11.77
C PHE A 420 -14.55 0.89 -13.23
N ASN A 421 -15.87 0.89 -13.47
CA ASN A 421 -16.42 0.80 -14.82
C ASN A 421 -16.20 2.12 -15.57
N ARG A 422 -15.17 2.13 -16.42
CA ARG A 422 -14.70 3.30 -17.19
C ARG A 422 -15.74 3.86 -18.17
N GLN A 423 -16.73 3.06 -18.59
CA GLN A 423 -17.85 3.50 -19.43
C GLN A 423 -18.93 4.22 -18.60
N LYS A 424 -19.46 3.53 -17.58
CA LYS A 424 -20.52 4.05 -16.70
C LYS A 424 -20.03 5.19 -15.78
N ASN A 425 -18.72 5.31 -15.56
CA ASN A 425 -18.08 6.25 -14.62
C ASN A 425 -18.59 6.06 -13.19
N ILE A 426 -18.29 4.88 -12.64
CA ILE A 426 -18.78 4.39 -11.36
C ILE A 426 -17.86 3.28 -10.83
N ILE A 427 -17.76 3.12 -9.51
CA ILE A 427 -17.32 1.85 -8.92
C ILE A 427 -18.44 0.80 -9.11
N SER A 428 -18.10 -0.38 -9.63
CA SER A 428 -19.04 -1.41 -10.09
C SER A 428 -19.88 -2.06 -8.98
N TYR A 429 -19.37 -2.06 -7.74
CA TYR A 429 -19.96 -2.74 -6.59
C TYR A 429 -20.17 -1.75 -5.43
N ASP A 430 -21.33 -1.81 -4.81
CA ASP A 430 -21.85 -0.75 -3.94
C ASP A 430 -21.29 -0.82 -2.50
N ASP A 431 -20.94 -2.02 -2.03
CA ASP A 431 -20.18 -2.29 -0.82
C ASP A 431 -18.70 -1.88 -0.94
N VAL A 432 -18.06 -2.12 -2.10
CA VAL A 432 -16.70 -1.65 -2.41
C VAL A 432 -16.68 -0.13 -2.56
N ALA A 433 -17.70 0.45 -3.21
CA ALA A 433 -17.90 1.89 -3.25
C ALA A 433 -18.04 2.47 -1.83
N GLN A 434 -18.84 1.84 -0.96
CA GLN A 434 -18.99 2.25 0.44
C GLN A 434 -17.68 2.09 1.23
N ALA A 435 -16.90 1.01 1.00
CA ALA A 435 -15.58 0.84 1.61
C ALA A 435 -14.59 1.95 1.22
N ILE A 436 -14.62 2.40 -0.04
CA ILE A 436 -13.84 3.55 -0.53
C ILE A 436 -14.31 4.84 0.17
N LEU A 437 -15.62 5.11 0.19
CA LEU A 437 -16.18 6.32 0.84
C LEU A 437 -15.89 6.36 2.35
N ASP A 438 -15.91 5.21 3.04
CA ASP A 438 -15.60 5.12 4.48
C ASP A 438 -14.10 5.19 4.80
N MET A 439 -13.20 5.00 3.81
CA MET A 439 -11.76 5.31 3.96
C MET A 439 -11.45 6.78 3.63
N THR A 440 -12.08 7.34 2.60
CA THR A 440 -11.78 8.70 2.10
C THR A 440 -12.58 9.80 2.80
N GLY A 441 -13.70 9.43 3.45
CA GLY A 441 -14.68 10.36 4.02
C GLY A 441 -15.50 11.12 2.97
N ALA A 442 -15.38 10.79 1.68
CA ALA A 442 -16.02 11.54 0.60
C ALA A 442 -17.55 11.52 0.67
N GLN A 443 -18.18 12.61 0.23
CA GLN A 443 -19.62 12.86 0.32
C GLN A 443 -20.15 13.36 -1.02
N GLY A 444 -21.44 13.14 -1.31
CA GLY A 444 -22.11 13.69 -2.49
C GLY A 444 -22.05 12.83 -3.75
N ILE A 445 -21.16 11.82 -3.80
CA ILE A 445 -21.45 10.62 -4.59
C ILE A 445 -22.51 9.83 -3.83
N GLY A 446 -23.72 9.77 -4.39
CA GLY A 446 -24.68 8.75 -4.02
C GLY A 446 -24.20 7.38 -4.51
N ARG A 447 -24.58 6.33 -3.77
CA ARG A 447 -24.50 4.96 -4.27
C ARG A 447 -25.27 4.81 -5.58
N LYS A 448 -24.76 3.95 -6.47
CA LYS A 448 -25.15 3.92 -7.90
C LYS A 448 -25.04 2.54 -8.54
N ALA A 449 -24.39 1.59 -7.87
CA ALA A 449 -24.50 0.19 -8.22
C ALA A 449 -25.72 -0.37 -7.46
N LYS A 450 -26.22 -1.54 -7.88
CA LYS A 450 -27.21 -2.31 -7.10
C LYS A 450 -26.67 -3.64 -6.58
N VAL A 451 -25.39 -3.91 -6.88
CA VAL A 451 -24.72 -5.19 -6.62
C VAL A 451 -23.61 -5.01 -5.60
N ASN A 452 -23.46 -5.97 -4.71
CA ASN A 452 -22.35 -6.05 -3.76
C ASN A 452 -21.37 -7.16 -4.19
N THR A 453 -20.14 -7.12 -3.67
CA THR A 453 -19.24 -8.27 -3.72
C THR A 453 -19.63 -9.32 -2.67
N GLY A 454 -19.17 -10.55 -2.86
CA GLY A 454 -19.43 -11.67 -1.96
C GLY A 454 -19.89 -12.92 -2.69
N LYS A 455 -20.17 -13.98 -1.93
CA LYS A 455 -21.10 -15.00 -2.40
C LYS A 455 -22.47 -14.35 -2.59
N PRO A 456 -23.26 -14.77 -3.59
CA PRO A 456 -24.60 -14.20 -3.80
C PRO A 456 -25.51 -14.47 -2.60
N LEU A 457 -25.79 -13.41 -1.84
CA LEU A 457 -26.73 -13.43 -0.73
C LEU A 457 -28.16 -13.42 -1.27
N TYR A 458 -28.69 -14.59 -1.61
CA TYR A 458 -30.10 -14.71 -1.91
C TYR A 458 -30.95 -14.33 -0.70
N THR A 459 -31.96 -13.50 -0.94
CA THR A 459 -33.12 -13.46 -0.04
C THR A 459 -34.03 -14.63 -0.41
N GLU A 460 -34.09 -15.64 0.46
CA GLU A 460 -35.14 -16.66 0.39
C GLU A 460 -36.47 -15.99 0.73
N VAL A 461 -37.36 -15.88 -0.26
CA VAL A 461 -38.62 -15.14 -0.13
C VAL A 461 -39.62 -15.97 0.67
N GLN A 462 -39.83 -15.58 1.94
CA GLN A 462 -40.77 -16.23 2.87
C GLN A 462 -42.23 -15.77 2.71
N ASP A 463 -42.47 -14.67 2.00
CA ASP A 463 -43.80 -14.10 1.76
C ASP A 463 -43.96 -13.81 0.26
N GLU A 464 -44.87 -14.54 -0.38
CA GLU A 464 -45.16 -14.46 -1.81
C GLU A 464 -46.28 -13.43 -2.11
N SER A 465 -46.79 -12.73 -1.09
CA SER A 465 -47.88 -11.77 -1.27
C SER A 465 -47.43 -10.55 -2.09
N GLY A 466 -48.22 -10.22 -3.11
CA GLY A 466 -47.89 -9.19 -4.10
C GLY A 466 -47.08 -9.68 -5.30
N LEU A 467 -46.56 -10.91 -5.29
CA LEU A 467 -45.89 -11.50 -6.45
C LEU A 467 -46.91 -12.00 -7.48
N THR A 468 -46.69 -11.65 -8.75
CA THR A 468 -47.49 -12.12 -9.89
C THR A 468 -46.72 -13.21 -10.63
N PRO A 469 -47.23 -14.45 -10.74
CA PRO A 469 -46.62 -15.46 -11.60
C PRO A 469 -46.62 -14.99 -13.07
N VAL A 470 -45.46 -15.01 -13.73
CA VAL A 470 -45.32 -14.60 -15.14
C VAL A 470 -44.89 -15.75 -16.06
N TYR A 471 -44.33 -16.83 -15.50
CA TYR A 471 -43.90 -18.01 -16.24
C TYR A 471 -43.90 -19.26 -15.36
N SER A 472 -44.19 -20.42 -15.96
CA SER A 472 -43.99 -21.73 -15.33
C SER A 472 -43.68 -22.79 -16.40
N TRP A 473 -42.74 -23.67 -16.10
CA TRP A 473 -42.36 -24.84 -16.90
C TRP A 473 -42.19 -26.06 -15.99
N GLU A 474 -42.72 -27.20 -16.41
CA GLU A 474 -42.56 -28.51 -15.75
C GLU A 474 -42.06 -29.53 -16.77
N GLY A 475 -41.13 -30.39 -16.36
CA GLY A 475 -40.44 -31.34 -17.22
C GLY A 475 -39.22 -31.93 -16.51
N LYS A 476 -38.31 -32.59 -17.23
CA LYS A 476 -37.02 -33.06 -16.71
C LYS A 476 -35.90 -32.55 -17.60
N TRP A 477 -35.01 -31.70 -17.05
CA TRP A 477 -33.81 -31.20 -17.74
C TRP A 477 -32.56 -31.46 -16.90
N LYS A 478 -31.51 -32.01 -17.53
CA LYS A 478 -30.17 -32.23 -16.96
C LYS A 478 -29.09 -31.91 -17.99
N LYS A 479 -27.94 -31.41 -17.54
CA LYS A 479 -26.74 -31.23 -18.37
C LYS A 479 -26.04 -32.56 -18.67
N ASN A 480 -25.60 -32.71 -19.91
CA ASN A 480 -24.87 -33.87 -20.42
C ASN A 480 -23.52 -34.03 -19.68
N GLY A 481 -23.25 -35.24 -19.16
CA GLY A 481 -22.06 -35.55 -18.37
C GLY A 481 -20.87 -36.06 -19.19
N GLY A 482 -20.99 -36.12 -20.52
CA GLY A 482 -20.09 -36.86 -21.42
C GLY A 482 -20.60 -38.26 -21.76
N ASP A 483 -21.83 -38.60 -21.34
CA ASP A 483 -22.51 -39.89 -21.43
C ASP A 483 -23.49 -40.00 -22.62
N ASN A 484 -23.64 -38.94 -23.42
CA ASN A 484 -24.54 -38.82 -24.58
C ASN A 484 -26.05 -38.95 -24.30
N GLU A 485 -26.48 -39.45 -23.14
CA GLU A 485 -27.88 -39.46 -22.69
C GLU A 485 -28.36 -38.06 -22.27
N THR A 486 -28.49 -37.17 -23.27
CA THR A 486 -29.07 -35.84 -23.09
C THR A 486 -30.59 -35.96 -22.94
N TYR A 487 -31.13 -35.46 -21.83
CA TYR A 487 -32.55 -35.60 -21.50
C TYR A 487 -33.18 -34.25 -21.18
N CYS A 488 -34.11 -33.84 -22.04
CA CYS A 488 -35.02 -32.71 -21.85
C CYS A 488 -36.43 -33.19 -22.25
N GLU A 489 -37.18 -33.75 -21.30
CA GLU A 489 -38.54 -34.25 -21.55
C GLU A 489 -39.63 -33.43 -20.83
N PRO A 490 -40.76 -33.11 -21.49
CA PRO A 490 -41.05 -33.38 -22.90
C PRO A 490 -40.14 -32.59 -23.85
N ALA A 491 -39.82 -33.20 -25.01
CA ALA A 491 -39.13 -32.52 -26.10
C ALA A 491 -40.08 -31.46 -26.69
N LEU A 492 -39.97 -30.22 -26.21
CA LEU A 492 -40.98 -29.20 -26.40
C LEU A 492 -40.96 -28.56 -27.79
N THR A 493 -41.93 -28.96 -28.62
CA THR A 493 -42.41 -28.15 -29.73
C THR A 493 -43.08 -26.88 -29.19
N VAL A 494 -42.85 -25.75 -29.85
CA VAL A 494 -43.45 -24.45 -29.51
C VAL A 494 -44.98 -24.52 -29.55
N LEU A 495 -45.64 -24.15 -28.45
CA LEU A 495 -47.08 -23.87 -28.39
C LEU A 495 -47.32 -22.36 -28.34
N SER A 496 -47.32 -21.72 -29.51
CA SER A 496 -48.00 -20.45 -29.70
C SER A 496 -49.48 -20.73 -29.99
N ASN A 497 -50.35 -20.49 -29.00
CA ASN A 497 -51.82 -20.34 -29.07
C ASN A 497 -52.29 -20.21 -27.60
N ASP A 498 -52.69 -19.03 -27.12
CA ASP A 498 -54.07 -18.58 -27.27
C ASP A 498 -54.28 -17.04 -27.24
N GLY A 499 -53.20 -16.24 -27.15
CA GLY A 499 -53.21 -14.86 -27.67
C GLY A 499 -52.95 -13.69 -26.70
N THR A 500 -52.29 -13.90 -25.55
CA THR A 500 -51.88 -12.78 -24.67
C THR A 500 -50.45 -12.85 -24.09
N ASN A 501 -49.71 -13.95 -24.24
CA ASN A 501 -48.43 -14.15 -23.56
C ASN A 501 -47.29 -14.59 -24.50
N ASP A 502 -46.24 -13.77 -24.59
CA ASP A 502 -45.07 -13.99 -25.47
C ASP A 502 -43.99 -14.92 -24.86
N TRP A 503 -44.33 -15.84 -23.94
CA TRP A 503 -43.34 -16.60 -23.17
C TRP A 503 -42.99 -17.96 -23.78
N TYR A 504 -41.72 -18.20 -24.07
CA TYR A 504 -41.21 -19.42 -24.72
C TYR A 504 -40.01 -20.03 -23.97
N TYR A 505 -39.81 -21.35 -24.09
CA TYR A 505 -38.67 -22.09 -23.55
C TYR A 505 -37.98 -22.90 -24.65
N HIS A 506 -36.65 -22.93 -24.68
CA HIS A 506 -35.87 -23.84 -25.52
C HIS A 506 -34.62 -24.34 -24.78
N CYS A 507 -34.27 -25.61 -24.95
CA CYS A 507 -33.01 -26.20 -24.48
C CYS A 507 -32.22 -26.71 -25.68
N ASN A 508 -30.89 -26.50 -25.68
CA ASN A 508 -30.06 -26.79 -26.84
C ASN A 508 -29.89 -28.30 -27.07
N SER A 509 -29.46 -28.68 -28.29
CA SER A 509 -29.31 -30.08 -28.75
C SER A 509 -28.34 -30.96 -27.94
N TYR A 510 -27.67 -30.39 -26.93
CA TYR A 510 -26.71 -31.07 -26.05
C TYR A 510 -27.02 -30.89 -24.55
N GLY A 511 -28.15 -30.27 -24.19
CA GLY A 511 -28.62 -30.09 -22.81
C GLY A 511 -27.81 -29.12 -21.94
N TYR A 512 -26.84 -28.40 -22.51
CA TYR A 512 -25.91 -27.55 -21.73
C TYR A 512 -26.56 -26.28 -21.17
N TRP A 513 -27.56 -25.75 -21.86
CA TRP A 513 -28.25 -24.50 -21.51
C TRP A 513 -29.69 -24.52 -22.04
N ALA A 514 -30.51 -23.68 -21.43
CA ALA A 514 -31.83 -23.31 -21.89
C ALA A 514 -31.97 -21.79 -22.00
N VAL A 515 -33.02 -21.33 -22.65
CA VAL A 515 -33.40 -19.91 -22.78
C VAL A 515 -34.90 -19.76 -22.58
N ILE A 516 -35.28 -18.75 -21.81
CA ILE A 516 -36.63 -18.18 -21.78
C ILE A 516 -36.62 -16.92 -22.65
N TYR A 517 -37.64 -16.71 -23.47
CA TYR A 517 -37.87 -15.43 -24.17
C TYR A 517 -39.28 -14.90 -23.90
N SER A 518 -39.39 -13.58 -23.75
CA SER A 518 -40.65 -12.83 -23.74
C SER A 518 -40.40 -11.33 -23.87
N GLU A 519 -41.17 -10.61 -24.68
CA GLU A 519 -41.11 -9.14 -24.73
C GLU A 519 -41.59 -8.47 -23.42
N ALA A 520 -42.35 -9.19 -22.58
CA ALA A 520 -42.76 -8.71 -21.27
C ALA A 520 -41.56 -8.51 -20.32
N LEU A 521 -40.50 -9.34 -20.44
CA LEU A 521 -39.28 -9.27 -19.61
C LEU A 521 -38.65 -7.88 -19.63
N LYS A 522 -38.69 -7.18 -20.77
CA LYS A 522 -38.14 -5.82 -20.95
C LYS A 522 -38.69 -4.80 -19.96
N ASN A 523 -39.89 -5.05 -19.44
CA ASN A 523 -40.65 -4.17 -18.56
C ASN A 523 -40.74 -4.69 -17.11
N VAL A 524 -40.18 -5.87 -16.81
CA VAL A 524 -40.15 -6.41 -15.44
C VAL A 524 -39.09 -5.66 -14.63
N LYS A 525 -39.50 -5.07 -13.50
CA LYS A 525 -38.61 -4.32 -12.59
C LYS A 525 -37.90 -5.23 -11.58
N HIS A 526 -38.67 -6.17 -11.00
CA HIS A 526 -38.21 -7.12 -9.99
C HIS A 526 -38.68 -8.50 -10.44
N LEU A 527 -37.74 -9.40 -10.76
CA LEU A 527 -38.02 -10.79 -11.12
C LEU A 527 -37.63 -11.70 -9.94
N TYR A 528 -38.37 -12.79 -9.77
CA TYR A 528 -38.10 -13.84 -8.80
C TYR A 528 -38.16 -15.19 -9.49
N VAL A 529 -37.39 -16.16 -9.01
CA VAL A 529 -37.36 -17.53 -9.54
C VAL A 529 -37.48 -18.58 -8.46
N ARG A 530 -38.28 -19.62 -8.73
CA ARG A 530 -38.25 -20.89 -8.02
C ARG A 530 -37.85 -21.97 -9.02
N VAL A 531 -36.88 -22.81 -8.68
CA VAL A 531 -36.58 -24.04 -9.44
C VAL A 531 -36.57 -25.22 -8.48
N THR A 532 -37.12 -26.34 -8.93
CA THR A 532 -37.21 -27.59 -8.16
C THR A 532 -36.32 -28.64 -8.81
N CYS A 533 -35.61 -29.42 -8.00
CA CYS A 533 -34.78 -30.54 -8.44
C CYS A 533 -35.38 -31.89 -8.05
N GLU A 534 -35.14 -32.92 -8.85
CA GLU A 534 -35.40 -34.31 -8.45
C GLU A 534 -34.52 -34.70 -7.27
N ASN A 535 -35.10 -35.43 -6.29
CA ASN A 535 -34.46 -35.86 -5.04
C ASN A 535 -33.88 -34.75 -4.15
N ASN A 536 -34.05 -33.46 -4.50
CA ASN A 536 -33.25 -32.35 -3.96
C ASN A 536 -31.73 -32.60 -4.11
N ASP A 537 -31.28 -33.18 -5.24
CA ASP A 537 -29.86 -33.27 -5.58
C ASP A 537 -29.33 -31.88 -6.00
N ILE A 538 -28.20 -31.48 -5.44
CA ILE A 538 -27.73 -30.09 -5.36
C ILE A 538 -26.22 -30.01 -5.60
N ASP A 539 -25.80 -28.97 -6.31
CA ASP A 539 -24.41 -28.67 -6.64
C ASP A 539 -24.19 -27.15 -6.52
N SER A 540 -23.02 -26.69 -6.10
CA SER A 540 -22.75 -25.25 -5.94
C SER A 540 -22.77 -24.47 -7.26
N SER A 541 -22.76 -25.18 -8.40
CA SER A 541 -22.91 -24.63 -9.76
C SER A 541 -24.27 -24.91 -10.40
N ALA A 542 -25.27 -25.37 -9.63
CA ALA A 542 -26.51 -25.98 -10.13
C ALA A 542 -27.26 -25.18 -11.19
N LEU A 543 -27.46 -23.87 -10.97
CA LEU A 543 -28.35 -23.01 -11.74
C LEU A 543 -27.66 -21.66 -11.98
N GLN A 544 -27.61 -21.17 -13.21
CA GLN A 544 -27.00 -19.87 -13.55
C GLN A 544 -27.87 -19.15 -14.58
N PHE A 545 -27.81 -17.81 -14.63
CA PHE A 545 -28.57 -17.03 -15.62
C PHE A 545 -27.71 -15.94 -16.29
N ALA A 546 -28.16 -15.48 -17.45
CA ALA A 546 -27.72 -14.24 -18.09
C ALA A 546 -28.83 -13.64 -18.96
N SER A 547 -28.73 -12.36 -19.24
CA SER A 547 -29.65 -11.62 -20.11
C SER A 547 -29.16 -11.60 -21.57
N ALA A 548 -30.09 -11.47 -22.52
CA ALA A 548 -29.75 -11.15 -23.90
C ALA A 548 -30.90 -10.45 -24.65
N GLU A 549 -30.58 -10.01 -25.86
CA GLU A 549 -31.52 -9.59 -26.89
C GLU A 549 -31.25 -10.43 -28.15
N PHE A 550 -32.24 -10.52 -29.03
CA PHE A 550 -31.98 -10.87 -30.42
C PHE A 550 -31.10 -9.79 -31.07
N LYS A 551 -30.17 -10.19 -31.94
CA LYS A 551 -29.24 -9.28 -32.62
C LYS A 551 -29.60 -9.14 -34.09
N GLU A 552 -29.10 -8.11 -34.75
CA GLU A 552 -29.30 -7.88 -36.19
C GLU A 552 -28.92 -9.09 -37.06
N ASN A 553 -27.93 -9.88 -36.65
CA ASN A 553 -27.49 -11.10 -37.34
C ASN A 553 -28.26 -12.39 -36.94
N TYR A 554 -29.17 -12.32 -35.97
CA TYR A 554 -30.12 -13.38 -35.62
C TYR A 554 -31.37 -12.73 -34.98
N PRO A 555 -32.32 -12.25 -35.80
CA PRO A 555 -33.48 -11.48 -35.35
C PRO A 555 -34.62 -12.39 -34.83
N PRO A 556 -35.63 -11.85 -34.12
CA PRO A 556 -36.65 -12.63 -33.40
C PRO A 556 -37.46 -13.61 -34.26
N GLU A 557 -37.66 -13.30 -35.55
CA GLU A 557 -38.39 -14.13 -36.51
C GLU A 557 -37.73 -15.50 -36.79
N ASN A 558 -36.46 -15.68 -36.43
CA ASN A 558 -35.82 -16.99 -36.44
C ASN A 558 -36.34 -17.91 -35.29
N GLY A 559 -36.98 -17.33 -34.28
CA GLY A 559 -37.46 -18.02 -33.08
C GLY A 559 -36.34 -18.44 -32.13
N LEU A 560 -36.66 -19.38 -31.22
CA LEU A 560 -35.68 -19.98 -30.30
C LEU A 560 -35.09 -21.30 -30.82
N TYR A 561 -35.59 -21.87 -31.90
CA TYR A 561 -35.15 -23.18 -32.37
C TYR A 561 -33.80 -23.06 -33.08
N ASP A 562 -32.72 -23.43 -32.38
CA ASP A 562 -31.35 -23.19 -32.82
C ASP A 562 -30.55 -24.48 -33.16
N PRO A 563 -30.97 -25.28 -34.17
CA PRO A 563 -30.31 -26.55 -34.51
C PRO A 563 -28.92 -26.37 -35.13
N ASN A 564 -28.52 -25.13 -35.46
CA ASN A 564 -27.25 -24.78 -36.08
C ASN A 564 -26.36 -23.91 -35.17
N GLU A 565 -26.72 -23.75 -33.88
CA GLU A 565 -26.01 -22.92 -32.89
C GLU A 565 -25.78 -21.44 -33.31
N GLN A 566 -26.67 -20.86 -34.10
CA GLN A 566 -26.65 -19.48 -34.58
C GLN A 566 -27.12 -18.45 -33.54
N LEU A 567 -28.18 -18.74 -32.77
CA LEU A 567 -28.58 -17.92 -31.61
C LEU A 567 -27.46 -17.91 -30.57
N LYS A 568 -26.88 -19.10 -30.31
CA LYS A 568 -25.68 -19.27 -29.48
C LYS A 568 -24.47 -18.50 -30.02
N ALA A 569 -24.20 -18.54 -31.33
CA ALA A 569 -23.08 -17.80 -31.91
C ALA A 569 -23.27 -16.28 -31.82
N ALA A 570 -24.49 -15.78 -32.05
CA ALA A 570 -24.82 -14.37 -31.91
C ALA A 570 -24.69 -13.88 -30.45
N ASN A 571 -25.13 -14.69 -29.48
CA ASN A 571 -25.14 -14.35 -28.05
C ASN A 571 -24.10 -15.11 -27.21
N SER A 572 -22.98 -15.47 -27.83
CA SER A 572 -21.90 -16.25 -27.20
C SER A 572 -21.37 -15.64 -25.91
N GLY A 573 -21.23 -14.31 -25.84
CA GLY A 573 -20.83 -13.60 -24.62
C GLY A 573 -21.86 -13.65 -23.48
N ALA A 574 -23.16 -13.70 -23.78
CA ALA A 574 -24.20 -13.88 -22.77
C ALA A 574 -24.22 -15.32 -22.24
N LEU A 575 -24.02 -16.31 -23.13
CA LEU A 575 -23.82 -17.70 -22.70
C LEU A 575 -22.51 -17.86 -21.90
N GLU A 576 -21.43 -17.14 -22.26
CA GLU A 576 -20.19 -17.11 -21.49
C GLU A 576 -20.41 -16.50 -20.09
N ASN A 577 -21.18 -15.41 -20.00
CA ASN A 577 -21.55 -14.81 -18.73
C ASN A 577 -22.41 -15.75 -17.88
N CYS A 578 -23.42 -16.40 -18.48
CA CYS A 578 -24.25 -17.41 -17.83
C CYS A 578 -23.40 -18.57 -17.28
N THR A 579 -22.58 -19.18 -18.14
CA THR A 579 -21.76 -20.37 -17.80
C THR A 579 -20.71 -20.06 -16.71
N ASN A 580 -20.21 -18.82 -16.64
CA ASN A 580 -19.30 -18.36 -15.60
C ASN A 580 -20.03 -17.72 -14.39
N GLY A 581 -21.36 -17.72 -14.36
CA GLY A 581 -22.19 -17.10 -13.30
C GLY A 581 -22.19 -15.56 -13.28
N LYS A 582 -21.47 -14.88 -14.18
CA LYS A 582 -21.11 -13.45 -14.13
C LYS A 582 -22.30 -12.48 -14.08
N GLU A 583 -23.46 -12.84 -14.65
CA GLU A 583 -24.58 -11.91 -14.84
C GLU A 583 -25.67 -11.97 -13.75
N THR A 584 -25.78 -13.07 -12.98
CA THR A 584 -26.71 -13.13 -11.83
C THR A 584 -26.09 -13.63 -10.54
N ASN A 585 -24.90 -14.22 -10.59
CA ASN A 585 -24.26 -14.95 -9.48
C ASN A 585 -25.26 -15.87 -8.78
N ILE A 586 -25.52 -17.06 -9.32
CA ILE A 586 -26.35 -18.06 -8.64
C ILE A 586 -25.48 -19.29 -8.38
N SER A 587 -25.04 -19.43 -7.13
CA SER A 587 -24.35 -20.60 -6.58
C SER A 587 -25.23 -21.23 -5.49
N ALA A 588 -25.70 -22.45 -5.69
CA ALA A 588 -26.73 -23.04 -4.83
C ALA A 588 -26.19 -23.56 -3.47
N GLU A 589 -26.95 -23.31 -2.39
CA GLU A 589 -26.75 -23.97 -1.09
C GLU A 589 -27.56 -25.27 -0.97
N GLU A 590 -27.15 -26.14 -0.03
CA GLU A 590 -27.63 -27.52 0.21
C GLU A 590 -29.13 -27.68 0.56
N SER A 591 -29.95 -26.63 0.43
CA SER A 591 -31.41 -26.67 0.67
C SER A 591 -32.26 -25.86 -0.32
N TRP A 592 -31.70 -25.42 -1.46
CA TRP A 592 -32.34 -24.42 -2.34
C TRP A 592 -33.53 -24.91 -3.19
N SER A 593 -33.64 -26.22 -3.44
CA SER A 593 -34.68 -26.82 -4.30
C SER A 593 -36.10 -26.46 -3.82
N GLY A 594 -36.91 -25.88 -4.71
CA GLY A 594 -38.29 -25.48 -4.43
C GLY A 594 -38.45 -24.17 -3.63
N LYS A 595 -37.35 -23.51 -3.26
CA LYS A 595 -37.38 -22.17 -2.64
C LYS A 595 -37.46 -21.06 -3.68
N LEU A 596 -38.06 -19.94 -3.29
CA LEU A 596 -38.22 -18.76 -4.12
C LEU A 596 -37.14 -17.72 -3.81
N PHE A 597 -36.50 -17.17 -4.83
CA PHE A 597 -35.39 -16.24 -4.71
C PHE A 597 -35.58 -15.00 -5.60
N SER A 598 -35.16 -13.83 -5.12
CA SER A 598 -35.04 -12.62 -5.92
C SER A 598 -33.89 -12.71 -6.94
N ILE A 599 -34.12 -12.22 -8.16
CA ILE A 599 -33.11 -11.97 -9.19
C ILE A 599 -32.75 -10.47 -9.18
N ASP A 600 -31.54 -10.13 -9.59
CA ASP A 600 -31.05 -8.75 -9.76
C ASP A 600 -31.98 -7.91 -10.67
N GLU A 601 -32.38 -6.73 -10.19
CA GLU A 601 -33.20 -5.75 -10.91
C GLU A 601 -32.57 -5.25 -12.21
N ASP A 602 -31.24 -5.25 -12.30
CA ASP A 602 -30.51 -4.74 -13.47
C ASP A 602 -30.35 -5.79 -14.59
N LEU A 603 -30.63 -7.07 -14.32
CA LEU A 603 -30.48 -8.15 -15.30
C LEU A 603 -31.35 -7.95 -16.56
N LEU A 604 -32.64 -7.63 -16.37
CA LEU A 604 -33.64 -7.68 -17.44
C LEU A 604 -33.92 -6.34 -18.12
N GLN A 605 -33.25 -5.26 -17.73
CA GLN A 605 -33.62 -3.92 -18.17
C GLN A 605 -33.48 -3.74 -19.70
N GLY A 606 -34.63 -3.72 -20.38
CA GLY A 606 -34.74 -3.70 -21.85
C GLY A 606 -34.52 -5.05 -22.54
N LYS A 607 -34.22 -6.12 -21.81
CA LYS A 607 -33.86 -7.46 -22.33
C LYS A 607 -35.08 -8.37 -22.42
N SER A 608 -35.18 -9.13 -23.52
CA SER A 608 -36.26 -10.11 -23.72
C SER A 608 -35.84 -11.57 -23.70
N ILE A 609 -34.54 -11.88 -23.63
CA ILE A 609 -34.04 -13.26 -23.47
C ILE A 609 -33.38 -13.42 -22.09
N LEU A 610 -33.72 -14.50 -21.40
CA LEU A 610 -33.12 -14.95 -20.15
C LEU A 610 -32.53 -16.36 -20.36
N TRP A 611 -31.21 -16.43 -20.47
CA TRP A 611 -30.45 -17.68 -20.50
C TRP A 611 -30.47 -18.36 -19.14
N ILE A 612 -30.46 -19.69 -19.14
CA ILE A 612 -30.36 -20.55 -17.96
C ILE A 612 -29.31 -21.64 -18.24
N SER A 613 -28.40 -21.89 -17.31
CA SER A 613 -27.42 -22.99 -17.39
C SER A 613 -27.58 -23.92 -16.18
N ALA A 614 -27.37 -25.22 -16.42
CA ALA A 614 -27.41 -26.27 -15.41
C ALA A 614 -25.99 -26.74 -15.02
N SER A 615 -25.83 -27.42 -13.89
CA SER A 615 -24.68 -28.29 -13.63
C SER A 615 -24.96 -29.75 -14.01
N ASN A 616 -23.93 -30.59 -14.02
CA ASN A 616 -23.99 -32.00 -14.44
C ASN A 616 -24.77 -32.91 -13.46
N LYS A 617 -25.18 -32.41 -12.28
CA LYS A 617 -25.84 -33.19 -11.22
C LYS A 617 -27.37 -33.04 -11.17
N PRO A 618 -27.95 -31.85 -10.93
CA PRO A 618 -29.39 -31.72 -10.72
C PRO A 618 -30.17 -32.09 -11.97
N VAL A 619 -31.25 -32.87 -11.79
CA VAL A 619 -32.34 -32.97 -12.77
C VAL A 619 -33.38 -31.94 -12.34
N PHE A 620 -33.53 -30.85 -13.09
CA PHE A 620 -34.58 -29.87 -12.84
C PHE A 620 -35.94 -30.45 -13.21
N THR A 621 -36.89 -30.34 -12.28
CA THR A 621 -38.27 -30.83 -12.41
C THR A 621 -39.29 -29.72 -12.67
N LYS A 622 -38.99 -28.48 -12.24
CA LYS A 622 -39.86 -27.31 -12.43
C LYS A 622 -39.05 -26.02 -12.42
N ILE A 623 -39.45 -25.03 -13.23
CA ILE A 623 -38.95 -23.64 -13.22
C ILE A 623 -40.17 -22.69 -13.21
N GLU A 624 -40.26 -21.79 -12.25
CA GLU A 624 -41.30 -20.76 -12.15
C GLU A 624 -40.66 -19.37 -12.04
N LEU A 625 -41.20 -18.37 -12.75
CA LEU A 625 -40.83 -16.97 -12.57
C LEU A 625 -42.02 -16.14 -12.11
N PHE A 626 -41.74 -15.18 -11.24
CA PHE A 626 -42.71 -14.23 -10.70
C PHE A 626 -42.16 -12.80 -10.87
N ALA A 627 -43.06 -11.82 -10.94
CA ALA A 627 -42.72 -10.41 -11.05
C ALA A 627 -43.40 -9.59 -9.95
N SER A 628 -42.80 -8.45 -9.60
CA SER A 628 -43.39 -7.43 -8.73
C SER A 628 -43.24 -6.03 -9.34
N ASP A 629 -44.15 -5.13 -8.98
CA ASP A 629 -44.08 -3.69 -9.27
C ASP A 629 -43.38 -2.90 -8.14
N ALA A 630 -43.14 -3.55 -7.00
CA ALA A 630 -42.51 -2.98 -5.80
C ALA A 630 -41.30 -3.82 -5.34
N PRO A 631 -40.22 -3.19 -4.85
CA PRO A 631 -39.06 -3.90 -4.31
C PRO A 631 -39.41 -4.57 -2.98
N PHE A 632 -38.80 -5.73 -2.72
CA PHE A 632 -38.89 -6.42 -1.44
C PHE A 632 -38.05 -5.69 -0.38
N PRO A 633 -38.36 -5.79 0.94
CA PRO A 633 -37.49 -5.27 1.98
C PRO A 633 -36.07 -5.85 1.89
N GLU A 634 -35.05 -4.98 1.89
CA GLU A 634 -33.65 -5.40 1.92
C GLU A 634 -33.38 -6.31 3.13
N VAL A 635 -32.83 -7.50 2.88
CA VAL A 635 -32.15 -8.24 3.95
C VAL A 635 -30.92 -7.45 4.35
N SER A 636 -30.83 -7.07 5.63
CA SER A 636 -29.68 -6.37 6.18
C SER A 636 -28.38 -7.05 5.72
N PRO A 637 -27.41 -6.30 5.14
CA PRO A 637 -26.14 -6.88 4.74
C PRO A 637 -25.44 -7.52 5.95
N LEU A 638 -24.59 -8.52 5.68
CA LEU A 638 -23.77 -9.19 6.69
C LEU A 638 -23.13 -8.16 7.63
N PRO A 639 -23.13 -8.39 8.95
CA PRO A 639 -22.84 -7.36 9.95
C PRO A 639 -21.45 -6.77 9.74
N VAL A 640 -21.42 -5.57 9.14
CA VAL A 640 -20.18 -4.85 8.84
C VAL A 640 -19.46 -4.55 10.15
N PRO A 641 -18.18 -4.93 10.31
CA PRO A 641 -17.43 -4.64 11.52
C PRO A 641 -17.40 -3.11 11.78
N PRO A 642 -17.41 -2.66 13.05
CA PRO A 642 -17.56 -1.25 13.40
C PRO A 642 -16.45 -0.41 12.77
N ARG A 643 -16.80 0.35 11.73
CA ARG A 643 -15.83 1.07 10.89
C ARG A 643 -15.09 2.13 11.71
N ARG A 644 -13.78 2.20 11.53
CA ARG A 644 -12.93 3.23 12.14
C ARG A 644 -13.21 4.58 11.48
N THR A 645 -12.98 5.67 12.22
CA THR A 645 -13.14 7.02 11.67
C THR A 645 -12.19 7.23 10.49
N PRO A 646 -12.65 7.78 9.35
CA PRO A 646 -11.79 8.05 8.20
C PRO A 646 -10.58 8.90 8.60
N VAL A 647 -9.39 8.59 8.08
CA VAL A 647 -8.20 9.41 8.32
C VAL A 647 -8.30 10.69 7.48
N PRO A 648 -8.50 11.89 8.07
CA PRO A 648 -8.81 13.07 7.27
C PRO A 648 -7.57 13.54 6.49
N TYR A 649 -7.65 13.55 5.16
CA TYR A 649 -6.56 14.06 4.33
C TYR A 649 -6.32 15.56 4.60
N PRO A 650 -5.07 15.99 4.86
CA PRO A 650 -4.76 17.41 4.99
C PRO A 650 -5.09 18.17 3.71
N SER A 651 -5.76 19.33 3.83
CA SER A 651 -5.96 20.21 2.67
C SER A 651 -4.59 20.66 2.10
N ASP A 652 -4.49 20.70 0.77
CA ASP A 652 -3.32 21.20 0.05
C ASP A 652 -2.96 22.65 0.45
N ASP A 653 -3.95 23.49 0.77
CA ASP A 653 -3.75 24.91 1.12
C ASP A 653 -3.08 25.09 2.50
N VAL A 654 -3.16 24.08 3.38
CA VAL A 654 -2.68 24.16 4.77
C VAL A 654 -1.16 24.03 4.82
N VAL A 655 -0.50 25.17 5.04
CA VAL A 655 0.87 25.21 5.58
C VAL A 655 0.85 24.71 7.02
N MET A 656 1.31 23.47 7.22
CA MET A 656 1.60 22.98 8.57
C MET A 656 2.72 23.84 9.18
N PRO A 657 2.57 24.37 10.41
CA PRO A 657 3.42 25.44 10.91
C PRO A 657 4.86 24.97 11.15
N THR A 658 5.80 25.58 10.43
CA THR A 658 7.23 25.44 10.72
C THR A 658 7.53 26.06 12.09
N GLN A 659 7.93 25.24 13.07
CA GLN A 659 8.35 25.74 14.39
C GLN A 659 9.72 26.41 14.32
N SER A 660 9.75 27.65 13.81
CA SER A 660 10.91 28.53 13.92
C SER A 660 11.19 28.91 15.39
N PRO A 661 12.46 29.08 15.80
CA PRO A 661 12.78 29.36 17.21
C PRO A 661 12.35 30.78 17.61
N ASN A 662 11.66 30.91 18.76
CA ASN A 662 11.30 32.21 19.32
C ASN A 662 12.56 33.03 19.72
N PRO A 663 12.81 34.21 19.14
CA PRO A 663 14.00 35.00 19.44
C PRO A 663 13.84 35.78 20.76
N SER A 664 14.79 35.64 21.70
CA SER A 664 14.79 36.44 22.93
C SER A 664 16.18 36.55 23.59
N ALA A 665 16.55 37.81 23.90
CA ALA A 665 17.72 38.30 24.64
C ALA A 665 19.13 38.16 23.97
N PRO A 666 19.93 39.25 23.92
CA PRO A 666 21.25 39.28 23.26
C PRO A 666 22.43 38.91 24.18
N ALA A 667 23.61 38.74 23.59
CA ALA A 667 24.86 38.37 24.26
C ALA A 667 25.74 39.57 24.67
N PRO A 668 26.69 39.39 25.61
CA PRO A 668 27.87 40.25 25.74
C PRO A 668 28.99 39.79 24.77
N THR A 669 29.53 40.73 24.01
CA THR A 669 30.48 40.50 22.90
C THR A 669 31.94 40.36 23.36
N ALA A 670 32.74 39.58 22.62
CA ALA A 670 34.22 39.60 22.70
C ALA A 670 34.87 39.32 21.32
N THR A 671 34.92 40.38 20.50
CA THR A 671 35.76 40.65 19.31
C THR A 671 36.71 39.58 18.73
N VAL A 672 36.60 39.43 17.39
CA VAL A 672 37.53 38.72 16.48
C VAL A 672 38.83 39.52 16.27
N PRO A 673 39.96 38.86 15.93
CA PRO A 673 40.65 39.18 14.66
C PRO A 673 40.84 37.94 13.77
N ALA A 674 40.87 38.14 12.45
CA ALA A 674 40.87 37.06 11.45
C ALA A 674 42.09 37.09 10.52
N ALA A 675 42.46 35.94 9.97
CA ALA A 675 43.26 35.81 8.74
C ALA A 675 43.12 34.40 8.12
N THR A 676 42.78 34.34 6.82
CA THR A 676 43.29 33.43 5.74
C THR A 676 43.76 31.99 6.13
N THR A 677 43.32 30.88 5.53
CA THR A 677 42.98 30.59 4.10
C THR A 677 41.99 29.39 3.95
N ALA A 678 41.54 29.09 2.73
CA ALA A 678 40.65 27.96 2.37
C ALA A 678 41.36 26.58 2.48
N PRO A 679 40.64 25.43 2.64
CA PRO A 679 39.71 24.93 1.61
C PRO A 679 38.39 24.28 2.12
N VAL A 680 37.59 23.83 1.14
CA VAL A 680 36.31 23.07 1.21
C VAL A 680 36.26 22.00 2.31
N GLN A 681 35.19 21.99 3.12
CA GLN A 681 34.66 20.75 3.71
C GLN A 681 33.18 20.80 4.16
N THR A 682 32.41 19.85 3.62
CA THR A 682 31.09 19.30 4.01
C THR A 682 30.50 19.66 5.37
N ALA A 683 29.23 20.10 5.36
CA ALA A 683 28.29 20.08 6.51
C ALA A 683 26.83 20.06 6.00
N GLN A 684 25.83 19.49 6.67
CA GLN A 684 25.83 18.30 7.54
C GLN A 684 24.36 17.81 7.65
N VAL A 685 24.12 16.51 7.50
CA VAL A 685 22.75 15.92 7.55
C VAL A 685 22.14 16.08 8.97
N PRO A 686 20.96 16.71 9.14
CA PRO A 686 20.24 16.73 10.43
C PRO A 686 19.64 15.35 10.78
N THR A 687 19.04 15.24 11.97
CA THR A 687 18.93 13.97 12.72
C THR A 687 17.47 13.65 13.08
N PRO A 688 17.03 12.37 13.04
CA PRO A 688 15.60 12.01 13.17
C PRO A 688 14.99 12.26 14.55
N SER A 689 13.67 12.43 14.56
CA SER A 689 12.82 12.61 15.73
C SER A 689 12.96 11.47 16.75
N SER A 690 12.87 11.80 18.05
CA SER A 690 13.49 10.98 19.09
C SER A 690 12.51 10.29 20.04
N ILE A 691 12.83 9.02 20.37
CA ILE A 691 12.29 8.35 21.57
C ILE A 691 12.76 9.12 22.80
N THR A 692 11.82 9.69 23.55
CA THR A 692 12.08 10.48 24.75
C THR A 692 12.62 9.61 25.89
N VAL A 693 13.86 9.86 26.32
CA VAL A 693 14.47 9.18 27.47
C VAL A 693 14.95 10.16 28.54
N ALA A 694 14.65 9.83 29.80
CA ALA A 694 14.87 10.67 30.96
C ALA A 694 16.15 10.31 31.74
N LYS A 695 16.55 11.20 32.66
CA LYS A 695 17.72 11.02 33.53
C LYS A 695 17.44 9.99 34.63
N GLY A 696 17.53 8.72 34.27
CA GLY A 696 17.34 7.60 35.18
C GLY A 696 17.24 6.26 34.47
N ASP A 697 16.87 6.33 33.20
CA ASP A 697 16.36 5.22 32.39
C ASP A 697 17.43 4.19 32.06
N ILE A 698 16.98 2.95 31.82
CA ILE A 698 17.85 1.79 31.59
C ILE A 698 17.79 1.36 30.13
N VAL A 699 18.59 2.02 29.30
CA VAL A 699 18.76 1.69 27.88
C VAL A 699 19.72 0.51 27.70
N LYS A 700 19.63 -0.21 26.57
CA LYS A 700 20.41 -1.43 26.29
C LYS A 700 21.01 -1.38 24.89
N ASP A 701 22.20 -1.97 24.71
CA ASP A 701 22.71 -2.39 23.41
C ASP A 701 22.81 -3.93 23.36
N LYS A 702 23.27 -4.50 22.24
CA LYS A 702 23.46 -5.96 22.07
C LYS A 702 24.53 -6.62 22.97
N ASN A 703 25.11 -5.90 23.93
CA ASN A 703 26.15 -6.37 24.87
C ASN A 703 25.90 -5.99 26.33
N ALA A 704 25.25 -4.86 26.61
CA ALA A 704 25.19 -4.26 27.93
C ALA A 704 23.93 -3.41 28.17
N SER A 705 23.63 -3.22 29.46
CA SER A 705 22.68 -2.23 29.96
C SER A 705 23.43 -1.00 30.46
N TYR A 706 22.83 0.17 30.25
CA TYR A 706 23.37 1.47 30.59
C TYR A 706 22.29 2.27 31.36
N LYS A 707 22.71 3.19 32.23
CA LYS A 707 21.81 4.14 32.90
C LYS A 707 22.05 5.54 32.34
N ILE A 708 21.00 6.23 31.88
CA ILE A 708 21.10 7.65 31.48
C ILE A 708 21.52 8.46 32.72
N SER A 709 22.67 9.14 32.62
CA SER A 709 23.25 9.91 33.74
C SER A 709 23.08 11.43 33.56
N ASN A 710 23.02 11.90 32.31
CA ASN A 710 22.64 13.27 31.95
C ASN A 710 22.16 13.30 30.49
N VAL A 711 20.92 13.76 30.28
CA VAL A 711 20.32 13.91 28.94
C VAL A 711 20.99 15.07 28.18
N LYS A 712 21.04 16.27 28.76
CA LYS A 712 21.59 17.49 28.13
C LYS A 712 23.04 17.39 27.62
N SER A 713 23.83 16.44 28.13
CA SER A 713 25.21 16.20 27.66
C SER A 713 25.43 14.81 27.03
N ASN A 714 24.34 14.06 26.82
CA ASN A 714 24.32 12.68 26.31
C ASN A 714 25.38 11.80 27.00
N THR A 715 25.25 11.60 28.32
CA THR A 715 26.14 10.73 29.09
C THR A 715 25.41 9.55 29.75
N VAL A 716 26.09 8.40 29.80
CA VAL A 716 25.58 7.17 30.43
C VAL A 716 26.59 6.55 31.40
N GLU A 717 26.06 5.87 32.41
CA GLU A 717 26.78 4.92 33.25
C GLU A 717 26.60 3.49 32.69
N TYR A 718 27.70 2.75 32.50
CA TYR A 718 27.64 1.33 32.18
C TYR A 718 27.12 0.54 33.39
N LYS A 719 25.91 -0.01 33.32
CA LYS A 719 25.22 -0.65 34.46
C LYS A 719 25.64 -2.09 34.65
N ALA A 720 25.51 -2.94 33.63
CA ALA A 720 25.90 -4.35 33.67
C ALA A 720 25.98 -4.97 32.26
N PRO A 721 26.86 -5.95 31.99
CA PRO A 721 26.82 -6.71 30.74
C PRO A 721 25.56 -7.60 30.68
N LEU A 722 24.94 -7.72 29.50
CA LEU A 722 23.80 -8.64 29.30
C LEU A 722 24.25 -10.11 29.31
N ASN A 723 25.47 -10.39 28.81
CA ASN A 723 26.05 -11.74 28.83
C ASN A 723 27.26 -11.80 29.77
N ASN A 724 27.04 -12.35 30.99
CA ASN A 724 28.10 -12.52 31.99
C ASN A 724 29.02 -13.74 31.74
N LYS A 725 28.72 -14.60 30.77
CA LYS A 725 29.52 -15.80 30.42
C LYS A 725 30.77 -15.44 29.59
N LYS A 726 30.79 -14.28 28.92
CA LYS A 726 31.90 -13.83 28.04
C LYS A 726 33.24 -13.70 28.80
N ALA A 727 34.30 -14.31 28.27
CA ALA A 727 35.64 -14.27 28.86
C ALA A 727 36.39 -12.94 28.62
N THR A 728 36.00 -12.18 27.60
CA THR A 728 36.51 -10.82 27.34
C THR A 728 35.31 -9.88 27.17
N VAL A 729 35.36 -8.71 27.81
CA VAL A 729 34.34 -7.66 27.64
C VAL A 729 35.01 -6.31 27.39
N THR A 730 34.39 -5.49 26.56
CA THR A 730 34.72 -4.07 26.40
C THR A 730 33.61 -3.23 27.02
N VAL A 731 33.96 -2.33 27.93
CA VAL A 731 33.13 -1.16 28.25
C VAL A 731 33.49 -0.09 27.22
N PRO A 732 32.60 0.29 26.30
CA PRO A 732 32.96 1.16 25.18
C PRO A 732 33.15 2.62 25.64
N ALA A 733 33.64 3.48 24.74
CA ALA A 733 33.79 4.91 25.01
C ALA A 733 32.50 5.71 24.75
N THR A 734 31.66 5.19 23.86
CA THR A 734 30.35 5.68 23.44
C THR A 734 29.43 4.49 23.17
N VAL A 735 28.12 4.70 23.15
CA VAL A 735 27.13 3.71 22.70
C VAL A 735 26.01 4.44 21.96
N LYS A 736 25.52 3.88 20.84
CA LYS A 736 24.30 4.35 20.16
C LYS A 736 23.14 3.47 20.61
N VAL A 737 22.07 4.07 21.13
CA VAL A 737 20.81 3.40 21.48
C VAL A 737 19.67 4.34 21.13
N SER A 738 18.61 3.84 20.47
CA SER A 738 17.44 4.65 20.06
C SER A 738 17.86 5.92 19.31
N GLY A 739 18.64 5.76 18.24
CA GLY A 739 19.24 6.86 17.46
C GLY A 739 20.39 7.61 18.14
N VAL A 740 20.28 7.91 19.44
CA VAL A 740 21.17 8.83 20.16
C VAL A 740 22.50 8.17 20.57
N THR A 741 23.61 8.89 20.36
CA THR A 741 24.96 8.45 20.78
C THR A 741 25.36 9.06 22.13
N TYR A 742 25.43 8.20 23.15
CA TYR A 742 25.82 8.55 24.51
C TYR A 742 27.31 8.31 24.78
N LYS A 743 27.96 9.22 25.50
CA LYS A 743 29.32 9.06 26.04
C LYS A 743 29.25 8.20 27.30
N VAL A 744 29.96 7.08 27.34
CA VAL A 744 30.02 6.24 28.55
C VAL A 744 31.05 6.87 29.51
N THR A 745 30.57 7.44 30.61
CA THR A 745 31.39 8.23 31.55
C THR A 745 31.72 7.50 32.85
N SER A 746 30.93 6.51 33.26
CA SER A 746 31.21 5.71 34.46
C SER A 746 30.89 4.23 34.27
N ILE A 747 31.45 3.41 35.17
CA ILE A 747 31.06 2.00 35.38
C ILE A 747 30.38 1.92 36.73
N ALA A 748 29.16 1.36 36.78
CA ALA A 748 28.33 1.33 37.98
C ALA A 748 28.94 0.58 39.16
N LYS A 749 28.45 0.91 40.36
CA LYS A 749 28.63 0.11 41.58
C LYS A 749 28.19 -1.33 41.30
N ASN A 750 29.07 -2.30 41.58
CA ASN A 750 28.87 -3.74 41.32
C ASN A 750 28.74 -4.20 39.84
N ALA A 751 28.99 -3.38 38.81
CA ALA A 751 28.63 -3.69 37.41
C ALA A 751 29.06 -5.07 36.84
N PHE A 752 30.17 -5.61 37.32
CA PHE A 752 30.70 -6.94 36.97
C PHE A 752 30.89 -7.84 38.21
N LYS A 753 30.33 -7.47 39.37
CA LYS A 753 30.57 -8.16 40.65
C LYS A 753 30.30 -9.66 40.53
N ASN A 754 31.23 -10.46 41.06
CA ASN A 754 31.23 -11.92 41.02
C ASN A 754 31.22 -12.54 39.60
N ASN A 755 31.58 -11.81 38.53
CA ASN A 755 31.77 -12.43 37.21
C ASN A 755 33.01 -13.35 37.22
N LYS A 756 32.77 -14.64 37.49
CA LYS A 756 33.78 -15.70 37.56
C LYS A 756 34.39 -16.08 36.20
N LYS A 757 33.74 -15.75 35.07
CA LYS A 757 34.19 -16.15 33.70
C LYS A 757 35.06 -15.09 33.03
N LEU A 758 34.91 -13.82 33.38
CA LEU A 758 35.67 -12.68 32.85
C LEU A 758 37.19 -12.84 33.11
N LYS A 759 37.98 -12.89 32.03
CA LYS A 759 39.46 -12.97 32.01
C LYS A 759 40.12 -11.64 31.63
N LYS A 760 39.51 -10.85 30.75
CA LYS A 760 39.99 -9.54 30.28
C LYS A 760 38.86 -8.51 30.24
N VAL A 761 39.12 -7.28 30.69
CA VAL A 761 38.25 -6.13 30.42
C VAL A 761 39.02 -5.00 29.72
N THR A 762 38.41 -4.39 28.72
CA THR A 762 38.86 -3.12 28.11
C THR A 762 37.95 -2.00 28.60
N ILE A 763 38.51 -0.89 29.08
CA ILE A 763 37.77 0.26 29.63
C ILE A 763 37.93 1.47 28.72
N GLY A 764 36.82 1.95 28.15
CA GLY A 764 36.75 2.97 27.11
C GLY A 764 37.36 4.34 27.46
N ALA A 765 37.63 5.13 26.42
CA ALA A 765 38.39 6.38 26.49
C ALA A 765 37.73 7.52 27.31
N ASN A 766 36.42 7.47 27.51
CA ASN A 766 35.65 8.53 28.19
C ASN A 766 35.38 8.28 29.68
N ILE A 767 35.72 7.09 30.21
CA ILE A 767 35.42 6.72 31.60
C ILE A 767 36.20 7.62 32.59
N THR A 768 35.47 8.40 33.38
CA THR A 768 35.99 9.26 34.45
C THR A 768 35.90 8.60 35.83
N THR A 769 34.98 7.65 36.02
CA THR A 769 34.71 7.02 37.32
C THR A 769 34.52 5.51 37.19
N ILE A 770 35.17 4.73 38.05
CA ILE A 770 34.89 3.29 38.23
C ILE A 770 34.23 3.09 39.60
N GLY A 771 33.02 2.54 39.63
CA GLY A 771 32.20 2.41 40.83
C GLY A 771 32.78 1.47 41.91
N ALA A 772 32.29 1.63 43.14
CA ALA A 772 32.66 0.76 44.25
C ALA A 772 32.27 -0.71 43.96
N ASN A 773 33.16 -1.63 44.29
CA ASN A 773 33.03 -3.08 43.99
C ASN A 773 32.78 -3.44 42.50
N ALA A 774 33.02 -2.54 41.52
CA ALA A 774 32.64 -2.75 40.11
C ALA A 774 33.08 -4.10 39.53
N PHE A 775 34.30 -4.55 39.82
CA PHE A 775 34.87 -5.85 39.42
C PHE A 775 35.20 -6.74 40.63
N ALA A 776 34.55 -6.52 41.78
CA ALA A 776 34.82 -7.30 42.98
C ALA A 776 34.43 -8.78 42.79
N GLY A 777 35.30 -9.70 43.18
CA GLY A 777 35.07 -11.14 43.04
C GLY A 777 35.24 -11.71 41.63
N CYS A 778 35.72 -10.94 40.65
CA CYS A 778 36.07 -11.45 39.31
C CYS A 778 37.38 -12.26 39.35
N LYS A 779 37.36 -13.43 40.02
CA LYS A 779 38.57 -14.23 40.36
C LYS A 779 39.51 -14.51 39.18
N ASN A 780 38.97 -14.64 37.97
CA ASN A 780 39.72 -14.92 36.75
C ASN A 780 40.19 -13.69 35.96
N LEU A 781 39.84 -12.47 36.36
CA LEU A 781 40.20 -11.24 35.65
C LEU A 781 41.71 -10.98 35.78
N LYS A 782 42.45 -11.34 34.72
CA LYS A 782 43.92 -11.24 34.61
C LYS A 782 44.37 -9.92 33.98
N THR A 783 43.57 -9.32 33.10
CA THR A 783 43.96 -8.12 32.33
C THR A 783 42.90 -7.03 32.37
N VAL A 784 43.28 -5.83 32.80
CA VAL A 784 42.45 -4.61 32.77
C VAL A 784 43.15 -3.60 31.87
N ASP A 785 42.57 -3.26 30.72
CA ASP A 785 43.17 -2.37 29.72
C ASP A 785 42.42 -1.03 29.69
N ILE A 786 42.96 -0.01 30.37
CA ILE A 786 42.32 1.29 30.55
C ILE A 786 42.76 2.23 29.43
N LYS A 787 41.86 2.50 28.47
CA LYS A 787 42.11 3.47 27.39
C LYS A 787 41.83 4.92 27.82
N SER A 788 41.03 5.14 28.87
CA SER A 788 40.73 6.47 29.39
C SER A 788 41.99 7.24 29.78
N LYS A 789 42.12 8.47 29.26
CA LYS A 789 43.07 9.51 29.71
C LYS A 789 42.43 10.46 30.76
N LYS A 790 41.16 10.22 31.10
CA LYS A 790 40.25 11.10 31.86
C LYS A 790 39.80 10.53 33.22
N LEU A 791 40.32 9.36 33.65
CA LEU A 791 39.92 8.69 34.90
C LEU A 791 40.29 9.57 36.11
N LYS A 792 39.26 10.02 36.85
CA LYS A 792 39.36 10.86 38.06
C LYS A 792 39.27 10.03 39.34
N SER A 793 38.44 8.99 39.37
CA SER A 793 38.16 8.22 40.59
C SER A 793 37.98 6.71 40.36
N VAL A 794 38.35 5.93 41.37
CA VAL A 794 38.13 4.47 41.44
C VAL A 794 37.60 4.15 42.83
N GLY A 795 36.43 3.54 42.90
CA GLY A 795 35.68 3.33 44.14
C GLY A 795 36.31 2.28 45.07
N LYS A 796 35.92 2.35 46.35
CA LYS A 796 36.35 1.39 47.38
C LYS A 796 36.09 -0.05 46.90
N ASN A 797 37.08 -0.92 47.04
CA ASN A 797 37.05 -2.33 46.63
C ASN A 797 36.74 -2.60 45.14
N ALA A 798 36.85 -1.62 44.23
CA ALA A 798 36.52 -1.78 42.80
C ALA A 798 37.13 -3.04 42.14
N PHE A 799 38.32 -3.46 42.55
CA PHE A 799 39.03 -4.65 42.07
C PHE A 799 39.32 -5.69 43.18
N LYS A 800 38.60 -5.65 44.31
CA LYS A 800 38.81 -6.59 45.42
C LYS A 800 38.51 -8.03 45.00
N GLY A 801 39.52 -8.90 45.02
CA GLY A 801 39.35 -10.33 44.72
C GLY A 801 39.44 -10.72 43.25
N ILE A 802 40.01 -9.86 42.39
CA ILE A 802 40.47 -10.28 41.05
C ILE A 802 41.74 -11.14 41.13
N HIS A 803 42.22 -11.63 39.99
CA HIS A 803 43.37 -12.54 39.91
C HIS A 803 44.64 -11.98 40.60
N LYS A 804 45.32 -12.80 41.42
CA LYS A 804 46.43 -12.32 42.29
C LYS A 804 47.61 -11.68 41.55
N LYS A 805 47.86 -12.07 40.28
CA LYS A 805 48.88 -11.49 39.38
C LYS A 805 48.26 -10.62 38.26
N ALA A 806 47.14 -9.93 38.52
CA ALA A 806 46.47 -9.11 37.50
C ALA A 806 47.35 -7.97 36.96
N VAL A 807 47.17 -7.63 35.67
CA VAL A 807 47.92 -6.60 34.96
C VAL A 807 46.97 -5.50 34.49
N PHE A 808 47.27 -4.28 34.92
CA PHE A 808 46.59 -3.06 34.49
C PHE A 808 47.48 -2.37 33.44
N LYS A 809 46.99 -2.28 32.20
CA LYS A 809 47.55 -1.39 31.18
C LYS A 809 46.89 -0.03 31.30
N VAL A 810 47.67 1.05 31.30
CA VAL A 810 47.19 2.43 31.45
C VAL A 810 47.97 3.37 30.52
N PRO A 811 47.39 4.49 30.03
CA PRO A 811 48.06 5.32 29.04
C PRO A 811 49.37 5.88 29.61
N ALA A 812 50.47 5.81 28.85
CA ALA A 812 51.80 6.09 29.36
C ALA A 812 51.92 7.45 30.09
N LYS A 813 51.36 8.52 29.52
CA LYS A 813 51.33 9.88 30.10
C LYS A 813 50.44 10.01 31.37
N LYS A 814 49.76 8.94 31.81
CA LYS A 814 48.89 8.89 33.00
C LYS A 814 49.35 7.87 34.06
N LEU A 815 50.41 7.09 33.82
CA LEU A 815 50.89 6.03 34.70
C LEU A 815 51.14 6.48 36.16
N LYS A 816 51.80 7.64 36.37
CA LYS A 816 52.08 8.20 37.70
C LYS A 816 50.78 8.60 38.45
N ALA A 817 49.79 9.10 37.73
CA ALA A 817 48.48 9.46 38.29
C ALA A 817 47.63 8.22 38.61
N TYR A 818 47.53 7.27 37.68
CA TYR A 818 46.67 6.10 37.87
C TYR A 818 47.21 5.11 38.90
N LYS A 819 48.54 5.07 39.15
CA LYS A 819 49.10 4.40 40.34
C LYS A 819 48.58 4.97 41.67
N LYS A 820 48.20 6.27 41.74
CA LYS A 820 47.55 6.85 42.94
C LYS A 820 46.09 6.42 43.07
N LEU A 821 45.37 6.20 41.97
CA LEU A 821 43.95 5.78 41.98
C LEU A 821 43.78 4.26 42.17
N LEU A 822 44.60 3.47 41.49
CA LEU A 822 44.63 2.01 41.55
C LEU A 822 45.48 1.54 42.76
N ASN A 823 45.02 1.92 43.95
CA ASN A 823 45.71 1.67 45.22
C ASN A 823 45.01 0.57 46.07
N SER A 824 45.45 0.38 47.32
CA SER A 824 44.88 -0.59 48.25
C SER A 824 43.40 -0.36 48.56
N LYS A 825 42.92 0.90 48.63
CA LYS A 825 41.50 1.24 48.81
C LYS A 825 40.65 0.77 47.62
N ALA A 826 41.21 0.76 46.41
CA ALA A 826 40.58 0.18 45.21
C ALA A 826 40.63 -1.36 45.17
N GLY A 827 41.33 -2.02 46.11
CA GLY A 827 41.49 -3.48 46.18
C GLY A 827 42.74 -4.03 45.49
N ILE A 828 43.67 -3.17 45.07
CA ILE A 828 44.91 -3.58 44.38
C ILE A 828 45.94 -4.12 45.38
N LYS A 829 46.56 -5.26 45.05
CA LYS A 829 47.61 -5.91 45.87
C LYS A 829 49.01 -5.62 45.30
N LYS A 830 50.05 -5.67 46.16
CA LYS A 830 51.48 -5.54 45.77
C LYS A 830 51.90 -6.49 44.62
N THR A 831 51.21 -7.62 44.47
CA THR A 831 51.46 -8.65 43.43
C THR A 831 50.84 -8.34 42.06
N MET A 832 50.04 -7.27 41.93
CA MET A 832 49.44 -6.82 40.68
C MET A 832 50.35 -5.77 40.00
N LYS A 833 50.45 -5.81 38.67
CA LYS A 833 51.34 -4.90 37.91
C LYS A 833 50.53 -3.80 37.22
N ILE A 834 50.86 -2.53 37.45
CA ILE A 834 50.33 -1.38 36.70
C ILE A 834 51.44 -0.88 35.78
N LYS A 835 51.23 -0.96 34.45
CA LYS A 835 52.22 -0.62 33.43
C LYS A 835 51.61 0.16 32.25
N LYS A 836 52.50 0.66 31.38
CA LYS A 836 52.15 1.20 30.06
C LYS A 836 51.48 0.11 29.20
#